data_AF-A0A1H5MYU7-F1
#
_entry.id   AF-A0A1H5MYU7-F1
#
_cell.length_a   1.000
_cell.length_b   1.000
_cell.length_c   1.000
_cell.angle_alpha   90.00
_cell.angle_beta   90.00
_cell.angle_gamma   90.00
#
_symmetry.space_group_name_H-M   'P 1'
#
loop_
_entity.id
_entity.type
_entity.pdbx_description
1 polymer ?
#
loop_
_entity_poly.entity_id
_entity_poly.type
_entity_poly.pdbx_seq_one_letter_code
_entity_poly.pdbx_strand_id
1 'polypeptide(L)'
;MANAFAMMLIMIGLSLFGRPDLAADFGIVHGATVALFYSFSGNARSIILAKNRQVESAYILRLRCLLVLPLSVLAFMLSMGLVASGWLFVLLLIARRACEWLAEVFLCEQEHDHRFGQALGFFLTQGFVSLLVLVTLSLDSTLGLWSLAIWAASPLCWCIRPEMFAAAFRKTAHGKRYLKLLLPHFGSSAVIGVSVYVFRLFIILLAGNQIAGDLFSAFALGGIMGAVFTQALGPTLVRHEGESGHSSRVLRWVNLMVWGSLLLGLLLIAVAFLRPDVLQWTGKSSFFWLAVGCSLMGGAIMVVAQRVRLRLLQNSETQDAFGSDMLANIILVGCIPFLYYGLGVSSLAGLYLLSALLSLVFYVSEKDGLFSASRLKISGRWVLVILAFVLFFPLFFQISGGIYQGKLVNFSSEGKLALLPIPISVLACYAGIVILGGYTKARLSLIVVFFLFMGMLFTSLVLAENTGVEAKSKLILLVQYMLPVFALVLGQQYGLKRDAISYAAKVLFFMLFIIVPLELLSTLTKGLGLLSPSLYFFSIYQHMQYVPVVLVGGFVIALFSLSDEVGYRRGLLLLSGVMGWYVSFSFSMLACVLLVVGTLSFFIRNLQLRRNIWESSLVVLFAGLGITLSLVFLVSGDLLRAKFGVGLQEGEPPGGLLGGLGGFVDSDRVVHLNNRAERLVYWDFYVSEIFDDFRSFWLGHVNVPDRNKFPSAHNYYLDFIYNFGFLAILPLIGLLALTTYFAVRNCLRIWASSEVLGVMGVVLFFLFVDNMLKVGMRQPYPGIITFFLWGVVISACLKLRREKDEPGQIGG
;
A
#
# COMPACT_ATOMS: atom_id res chain seq x y z
N MET A 1 -25.10 -17.12 -14.87
CA MET A 1 -23.87 -17.31 -14.05
C MET A 1 -22.79 -18.14 -14.71
N ALA A 2 -23.12 -19.14 -15.52
CA ALA A 2 -22.13 -20.00 -16.18
C ALA A 2 -21.13 -19.30 -17.12
N ASN A 3 -21.48 -18.12 -17.62
CA ASN A 3 -20.66 -17.38 -18.59
C ASN A 3 -19.28 -16.95 -18.05
N ALA A 4 -19.10 -16.89 -16.71
CA ALA A 4 -17.85 -16.42 -16.11
C ALA A 4 -16.83 -17.53 -15.79
N PHE A 5 -17.19 -18.81 -15.88
CA PHE A 5 -16.36 -19.92 -15.39
C PHE A 5 -15.64 -20.70 -16.49
N ALA A 6 -15.97 -20.49 -17.77
CA ALA A 6 -15.48 -21.33 -18.87
C ALA A 6 -13.95 -21.28 -19.01
N MET A 7 -13.33 -20.10 -18.98
CA MET A 7 -11.86 -19.95 -18.99
C MET A 7 -11.20 -20.64 -17.78
N MET A 8 -11.80 -20.55 -16.59
CA MET A 8 -11.26 -21.18 -15.38
C MET A 8 -11.33 -22.71 -15.45
N LEU A 9 -12.40 -23.28 -15.99
CA LEU A 9 -12.56 -24.73 -16.16
C LEU A 9 -11.52 -25.28 -17.14
N ILE A 10 -11.29 -24.60 -18.26
CA ILE A 10 -10.26 -25.01 -19.23
C ILE A 10 -8.87 -24.91 -18.60
N MET A 11 -8.57 -23.83 -17.88
CA MET A 11 -7.29 -23.68 -17.18
C MET A 11 -7.03 -24.81 -16.17
N ILE A 12 -8.03 -25.15 -15.34
CA ILE A 12 -7.95 -26.29 -14.40
C ILE A 12 -7.70 -27.59 -15.17
N GLY A 13 -8.47 -27.84 -16.22
CA GLY A 13 -8.34 -29.03 -17.04
C GLY A 13 -6.94 -29.17 -17.66
N LEU A 14 -6.43 -28.10 -18.29
CA LEU A 14 -5.12 -28.10 -18.93
C LEU A 14 -3.99 -28.42 -17.95
N SER A 15 -4.03 -27.85 -16.74
CA SER A 15 -3.06 -28.25 -15.70
C SER A 15 -3.22 -29.72 -15.35
N LEU A 16 -4.43 -30.21 -15.05
CA LEU A 16 -4.66 -31.61 -14.68
C LEU A 16 -4.21 -32.61 -15.77
N PHE A 17 -4.36 -32.27 -17.05
CA PHE A 17 -3.91 -33.07 -18.19
C PHE A 17 -2.42 -32.88 -18.54
N GLY A 18 -1.63 -32.27 -17.66
CA GLY A 18 -0.17 -32.20 -17.82
C GLY A 18 0.32 -31.07 -18.73
N ARG A 19 -0.51 -30.05 -19.00
CA ARG A 19 -0.15 -28.84 -19.79
C ARG A 19 -0.17 -27.57 -18.92
N PRO A 20 0.67 -27.47 -17.87
CA PRO A 20 0.67 -26.30 -16.99
C PRO A 20 1.10 -25.02 -17.72
N ASP A 21 1.98 -25.09 -18.72
CA ASP A 21 2.42 -23.91 -19.48
C ASP A 21 1.24 -23.23 -20.21
N LEU A 22 0.39 -24.02 -20.87
CA LEU A 22 -0.84 -23.50 -21.49
C LEU A 22 -1.82 -22.95 -20.44
N ALA A 23 -1.90 -23.59 -19.27
CA ALA A 23 -2.73 -23.08 -18.17
C ALA A 23 -2.22 -21.71 -17.66
N ALA A 24 -0.90 -21.48 -17.64
CA ALA A 24 -0.31 -20.19 -17.31
C ALA A 24 -0.66 -19.11 -18.35
N ASP A 25 -0.55 -19.44 -19.65
CA ASP A 25 -0.92 -18.56 -20.76
C ASP A 25 -2.41 -18.15 -20.67
N PHE A 26 -3.32 -19.12 -20.46
CA PHE A 26 -4.73 -18.86 -20.18
C PHE A 26 -4.90 -17.97 -18.94
N GLY A 27 -4.12 -18.23 -17.89
CA GLY A 27 -4.11 -17.48 -16.65
C GLY A 27 -3.77 -16.00 -16.86
N ILE A 28 -2.74 -15.67 -17.64
CA ILE A 28 -2.34 -14.29 -17.92
C ILE A 28 -3.43 -13.58 -18.71
N VAL A 29 -3.86 -14.15 -19.84
CA VAL A 29 -4.83 -13.50 -20.72
C VAL A 29 -6.17 -13.32 -20.00
N HIS A 30 -6.59 -14.32 -19.22
CA HIS A 30 -7.73 -14.17 -18.32
C HIS A 30 -7.52 -13.06 -17.30
N GLY A 31 -6.33 -12.97 -16.68
CA GLY A 31 -5.99 -11.90 -15.74
C GLY A 31 -6.11 -10.52 -16.37
N ALA A 32 -5.47 -10.30 -17.53
CA ALA A 32 -5.46 -9.03 -18.25
C ALA A 32 -6.88 -8.62 -18.69
N THR A 33 -7.63 -9.57 -19.25
CA THR A 33 -9.01 -9.30 -19.67
C THR A 33 -9.95 -9.09 -18.48
N VAL A 34 -9.76 -9.76 -17.35
CA VAL A 34 -10.48 -9.44 -16.10
C VAL A 34 -10.11 -8.03 -15.62
N ALA A 35 -8.83 -7.67 -15.57
CA ALA A 35 -8.37 -6.35 -15.17
C ALA A 35 -8.96 -5.18 -15.99
N LEU A 36 -9.41 -5.45 -17.21
CA LEU A 36 -10.00 -4.44 -18.08
C LEU A 36 -11.53 -4.60 -18.15
N PHE A 37 -12.04 -5.71 -18.66
CA PHE A 37 -13.48 -5.90 -18.87
C PHE A 37 -14.30 -5.95 -17.57
N TYR A 38 -13.76 -6.55 -16.49
CA TYR A 38 -14.48 -6.59 -15.21
C TYR A 38 -14.52 -5.19 -14.56
N SER A 39 -13.43 -4.45 -14.65
CA SER A 39 -13.29 -3.09 -14.12
C SER A 39 -14.34 -2.14 -14.68
N PHE A 40 -14.65 -2.25 -15.97
CA PHE A 40 -15.69 -1.47 -16.66
C PHE A 40 -17.08 -2.15 -16.66
N SER A 41 -17.26 -3.29 -15.98
CA SER A 41 -18.57 -3.96 -15.86
C SER A 41 -19.51 -3.24 -14.88
N GLY A 42 -18.96 -2.53 -13.88
CA GLY A 42 -19.71 -1.62 -12.99
C GLY A 42 -20.88 -2.26 -12.24
N ASN A 43 -20.81 -3.57 -11.97
CA ASN A 43 -21.91 -4.37 -11.43
C ASN A 43 -23.22 -4.22 -12.24
N ALA A 44 -23.12 -4.16 -13.58
CA ALA A 44 -24.26 -3.95 -14.47
C ALA A 44 -25.44 -4.90 -14.17
N ARG A 45 -25.17 -6.15 -13.78
CA ARG A 45 -26.22 -7.11 -13.41
C ARG A 45 -27.11 -6.62 -12.27
N SER A 46 -26.53 -6.12 -11.17
CA SER A 46 -27.35 -5.65 -10.04
C SER A 46 -28.18 -4.43 -10.40
N ILE A 47 -27.70 -3.61 -11.34
CA ILE A 47 -28.39 -2.43 -11.83
C ILE A 47 -29.54 -2.82 -12.77
N ILE A 48 -29.32 -3.77 -13.68
CA ILE A 48 -30.34 -4.27 -14.63
C ILE A 48 -31.47 -4.99 -13.88
N LEU A 49 -31.14 -5.76 -12.84
CA LEU A 49 -32.11 -6.53 -12.05
C LEU A 49 -32.78 -5.72 -10.91
N ALA A 50 -32.44 -4.44 -10.74
CA ALA A 50 -33.04 -3.60 -9.70
C ALA A 50 -34.50 -3.26 -10.01
N LYS A 51 -35.38 -3.30 -8.98
CA LYS A 51 -36.83 -3.00 -9.11
C LYS A 51 -37.14 -1.62 -9.70
N ASN A 52 -36.30 -0.62 -9.45
CA ASN A 52 -36.39 0.70 -10.07
C ASN A 52 -35.35 0.77 -11.19
N ARG A 53 -35.78 0.55 -12.45
CA ARG A 53 -34.96 0.67 -13.66
C ARG A 53 -34.46 2.11 -13.82
N GLN A 54 -33.39 2.46 -13.13
CA GLN A 54 -32.75 3.76 -13.28
C GLN A 54 -31.94 3.86 -14.58
N VAL A 55 -31.60 2.71 -15.21
CA VAL A 55 -30.79 2.63 -16.43
C VAL A 55 -31.37 1.59 -17.39
N GLU A 56 -31.54 1.96 -18.67
CA GLU A 56 -31.95 1.01 -19.73
C GLU A 56 -30.78 0.09 -20.13
N SER A 57 -31.05 -1.23 -20.23
CA SER A 57 -30.06 -2.26 -20.64
C SER A 57 -29.40 -1.95 -21.99
N ALA A 58 -30.13 -1.32 -22.92
CA ALA A 58 -29.64 -0.91 -24.23
C ALA A 58 -28.49 0.12 -24.15
N TYR A 59 -28.50 1.00 -23.14
CA TYR A 59 -27.44 1.99 -22.95
C TYR A 59 -26.15 1.34 -22.43
N ILE A 60 -26.26 0.39 -21.50
CA ILE A 60 -25.12 -0.40 -21.01
C ILE A 60 -24.49 -1.16 -22.17
N LEU A 61 -25.31 -1.77 -23.03
CA LEU A 61 -24.84 -2.46 -24.23
C LEU A 61 -24.07 -1.52 -25.18
N ARG A 62 -24.59 -0.31 -25.44
CA ARG A 62 -23.89 0.70 -26.27
C ARG A 62 -22.52 1.06 -25.69
N LEU A 63 -22.45 1.32 -24.39
CA LEU A 63 -21.20 1.65 -23.70
C LEU A 63 -20.19 0.50 -23.84
N ARG A 64 -20.63 -0.75 -23.62
CA ARG A 64 -19.77 -1.92 -23.76
C ARG A 64 -19.28 -2.06 -25.21
N CYS A 65 -20.16 -1.96 -26.21
CA CYS A 65 -19.75 -2.02 -27.62
C CYS A 65 -18.69 -0.96 -27.97
N LEU A 66 -18.79 0.26 -27.46
CA LEU A 66 -17.79 1.31 -27.67
C LEU A 66 -16.46 0.99 -26.98
N LEU A 67 -16.51 0.37 -25.79
CA LEU A 67 -15.32 0.04 -25.00
C LEU A 67 -14.66 -1.29 -25.38
N VAL A 68 -15.35 -2.22 -26.08
CA VAL A 68 -14.78 -3.54 -26.43
C VAL A 68 -13.46 -3.39 -27.18
N LEU A 69 -13.41 -2.56 -28.22
CA LEU A 69 -12.21 -2.40 -29.04
C LEU A 69 -11.02 -1.83 -28.23
N PRO A 70 -11.12 -0.66 -27.57
CA PRO A 70 -9.99 -0.12 -26.82
C PRO A 70 -9.55 -1.02 -25.67
N LEU A 71 -10.48 -1.69 -24.98
CA LEU A 71 -10.13 -2.63 -23.90
C LEU A 71 -9.46 -3.90 -24.46
N SER A 72 -9.86 -4.37 -25.64
CA SER A 72 -9.21 -5.52 -26.29
C SER A 72 -7.78 -5.20 -26.69
N VAL A 73 -7.54 -4.00 -27.24
CA VAL A 73 -6.18 -3.52 -27.59
C VAL A 73 -5.31 -3.43 -26.34
N LEU A 74 -5.82 -2.84 -25.26
CA LEU A 74 -5.08 -2.78 -23.99
C LEU A 74 -4.81 -4.18 -23.40
N ALA A 75 -5.78 -5.09 -23.46
CA ALA A 75 -5.60 -6.47 -22.98
C ALA A 75 -4.53 -7.21 -23.79
N PHE A 76 -4.51 -6.97 -25.10
CA PHE A 76 -3.50 -7.51 -26.00
C PHE A 76 -2.12 -6.97 -25.66
N MET A 77 -1.97 -5.65 -25.50
CA MET A 77 -0.70 -5.02 -25.10
C MET A 77 -0.17 -5.57 -23.76
N LEU A 78 -1.05 -5.81 -22.79
CA LEU A 78 -0.66 -6.37 -21.50
C LEU A 78 -0.24 -7.85 -21.59
N SER A 79 -0.77 -8.61 -22.55
CA SER A 79 -0.51 -10.05 -22.66
C SER A 79 0.65 -10.38 -23.62
N MET A 80 0.93 -9.49 -24.57
CA MET A 80 2.01 -9.65 -25.54
C MET A 80 3.38 -9.64 -24.84
N GLY A 81 4.25 -10.57 -25.21
CA GLY A 81 5.57 -10.75 -24.62
C GLY A 81 5.62 -11.68 -23.40
N LEU A 82 4.47 -11.97 -22.77
CA LEU A 82 4.38 -12.91 -21.63
C LEU A 82 3.88 -14.30 -22.04
N VAL A 83 3.06 -14.37 -23.09
CA VAL A 83 2.42 -15.61 -23.57
C VAL A 83 3.29 -16.28 -24.63
N ALA A 84 3.61 -17.55 -24.42
CA ALA A 84 4.46 -18.32 -25.34
C ALA A 84 3.70 -18.82 -26.59
N SER A 85 2.39 -19.07 -26.46
CA SER A 85 1.53 -19.67 -27.49
C SER A 85 1.23 -18.80 -28.73
N GLY A 86 1.84 -17.62 -28.85
CA GLY A 86 1.72 -16.73 -30.00
C GLY A 86 0.52 -15.76 -29.99
N TRP A 87 0.55 -14.77 -30.88
CA TRP A 87 -0.39 -13.65 -30.90
C TRP A 87 -1.84 -14.04 -31.24
N LEU A 88 -2.04 -15.01 -32.15
CA LEU A 88 -3.37 -15.47 -32.55
C LEU A 88 -4.13 -16.12 -31.39
N PHE A 89 -3.42 -16.91 -30.59
CA PHE A 89 -3.98 -17.54 -29.39
C PHE A 89 -4.47 -16.48 -28.38
N VAL A 90 -3.66 -15.44 -28.13
CA VAL A 90 -4.04 -14.31 -27.28
C VAL A 90 -5.29 -13.61 -27.80
N LEU A 91 -5.37 -13.33 -29.11
CA LEU A 91 -6.54 -12.68 -29.71
C LEU A 91 -7.81 -13.51 -29.55
N LEU A 92 -7.76 -14.83 -29.74
CA LEU A 92 -8.92 -15.71 -29.59
C LEU A 92 -9.44 -15.72 -28.14
N LEU A 93 -8.55 -15.71 -27.15
CA LEU A 93 -8.92 -15.63 -25.73
C LEU A 93 -9.50 -14.26 -25.36
N ILE A 94 -8.96 -13.17 -25.90
CA ILE A 94 -9.54 -11.82 -25.73
C ILE A 94 -10.91 -11.74 -26.39
N ALA A 95 -11.05 -12.25 -27.62
CA ALA A 95 -12.31 -12.30 -28.35
C ALA A 95 -13.36 -13.11 -27.59
N ARG A 96 -12.98 -14.25 -27.02
CA ARG A 96 -13.81 -15.06 -26.13
C ARG A 96 -14.35 -14.21 -24.99
N ARG A 97 -13.47 -13.50 -24.28
CA ARG A 97 -13.87 -12.70 -23.12
C ARG A 97 -14.72 -11.49 -23.51
N ALA A 98 -14.45 -10.85 -24.64
CA ALA A 98 -15.28 -9.79 -25.18
C ALA A 98 -16.70 -10.29 -25.49
N CYS A 99 -16.82 -11.48 -26.07
CA CYS A 99 -18.10 -12.13 -26.34
C CYS A 99 -18.85 -12.46 -25.04
N GLU A 100 -18.18 -13.02 -24.02
CA GLU A 100 -18.77 -13.26 -22.69
C GLU A 100 -19.26 -11.96 -22.04
N TRP A 101 -18.47 -10.89 -22.14
CA TRP A 101 -18.80 -9.59 -21.56
C TRP A 101 -20.01 -8.93 -22.24
N LEU A 102 -20.16 -9.06 -23.55
CA LEU A 102 -21.38 -8.61 -24.24
C LEU A 102 -22.57 -9.52 -23.92
N ALA A 103 -22.38 -10.84 -23.95
CA ALA A 103 -23.39 -11.85 -23.66
C ALA A 103 -24.00 -11.69 -22.24
N GLU A 104 -23.22 -11.22 -21.25
CA GLU A 104 -23.71 -10.95 -19.90
C GLU A 104 -24.93 -10.01 -19.88
N VAL A 105 -24.94 -8.95 -20.68
CA VAL A 105 -26.06 -7.99 -20.72
C VAL A 105 -27.34 -8.66 -21.23
N PHE A 106 -27.21 -9.46 -22.29
CA PHE A 106 -28.35 -10.19 -22.87
C PHE A 106 -28.88 -11.26 -21.92
N LEU A 107 -27.98 -12.01 -21.26
CA LEU A 107 -28.37 -13.01 -20.27
C LEU A 107 -29.10 -12.40 -19.07
N CYS A 108 -28.71 -11.21 -18.63
CA CYS A 108 -29.42 -10.51 -17.55
C CYS A 108 -30.85 -10.12 -17.96
N GLU A 109 -31.04 -9.69 -19.20
CA GLU A 109 -32.38 -9.39 -19.73
C GLU A 109 -33.23 -10.67 -19.89
N GLN A 110 -32.63 -11.78 -20.33
CA GLN A 110 -33.31 -13.08 -20.41
C GLN A 110 -33.68 -13.64 -19.03
N GLU A 111 -32.82 -13.42 -18.02
CA GLU A 111 -33.08 -13.78 -16.62
C GLU A 111 -34.27 -12.97 -16.07
N HIS A 112 -34.35 -11.69 -16.41
CA HIS A 112 -35.48 -10.82 -16.09
C HIS A 112 -36.78 -11.29 -16.77
N ASP A 113 -36.72 -11.69 -18.05
CA ASP A 113 -37.88 -12.20 -18.80
C ASP A 113 -38.24 -13.67 -18.49
N HIS A 114 -37.60 -14.28 -17.48
CA HIS A 114 -37.80 -15.68 -17.05
C HIS A 114 -37.67 -16.75 -18.16
N ARG A 115 -36.80 -16.52 -19.15
CA ARG A 115 -36.60 -17.45 -20.28
C ARG A 115 -35.58 -18.55 -19.99
N PHE A 116 -35.97 -19.53 -19.17
CA PHE A 116 -35.09 -20.63 -18.74
C PHE A 116 -34.53 -21.50 -19.89
N GLY A 117 -35.32 -21.77 -20.94
CA GLY A 117 -34.88 -22.65 -22.04
C GLY A 117 -33.66 -22.12 -22.80
N GLN A 118 -33.60 -20.81 -23.04
CA GLN A 118 -32.45 -20.17 -23.71
C GLN A 118 -31.20 -20.19 -22.83
N ALA A 119 -31.37 -19.98 -21.52
CA ALA A 119 -30.26 -20.09 -20.55
C ALA A 119 -29.71 -21.52 -20.44
N LEU A 120 -30.56 -22.54 -20.53
CA LEU A 120 -30.14 -23.94 -20.53
C LEU A 120 -29.37 -24.30 -21.81
N GLY A 121 -29.88 -23.90 -22.98
CA GLY A 121 -29.20 -24.10 -24.26
C GLY A 121 -27.83 -23.41 -24.30
N PHE A 122 -27.75 -22.20 -23.75
CA PHE A 122 -26.49 -21.50 -23.52
C PHE A 122 -25.53 -22.33 -22.65
N PHE A 123 -25.99 -22.86 -21.52
CA PHE A 123 -25.14 -23.65 -20.61
C PHE A 123 -24.60 -24.92 -21.26
N LEU A 124 -25.45 -25.68 -21.93
CA LEU A 124 -25.09 -26.94 -22.58
C LEU A 124 -24.08 -26.71 -23.71
N THR A 125 -24.30 -25.70 -24.54
CA THR A 125 -23.36 -25.38 -25.62
C THR A 125 -22.01 -24.91 -25.09
N GLN A 126 -21.98 -24.10 -24.03
CA GLN A 126 -20.74 -23.71 -23.38
C GLN A 126 -19.98 -24.90 -22.81
N GLY A 127 -20.67 -25.81 -22.10
CA GLY A 127 -20.06 -27.02 -21.55
C GLY A 127 -19.47 -27.92 -22.63
N PHE A 128 -20.23 -28.18 -23.70
CA PHE A 128 -19.78 -29.02 -24.81
C PHE A 128 -18.57 -28.43 -25.54
N VAL A 129 -18.62 -27.15 -25.91
CA VAL A 129 -17.52 -26.52 -26.66
C VAL A 129 -16.28 -26.33 -25.77
N SER A 130 -16.45 -26.05 -24.47
CA SER A 130 -15.31 -26.04 -23.52
C SER A 130 -14.65 -27.41 -23.38
N LEU A 131 -15.43 -28.49 -23.34
CA LEU A 131 -14.88 -29.85 -23.33
C LEU A 131 -14.14 -30.17 -24.62
N LEU A 132 -14.70 -29.77 -25.77
CA LEU A 132 -14.05 -29.92 -27.07
C LEU A 132 -12.68 -29.23 -27.10
N VAL A 133 -12.60 -27.97 -26.67
CA VAL A 133 -11.34 -27.21 -26.57
C VAL A 133 -10.35 -27.88 -25.63
N LEU A 134 -10.82 -28.38 -24.49
CA LEU A 134 -9.96 -29.04 -23.52
C LEU A 134 -9.32 -30.30 -24.11
N VAL A 135 -10.09 -31.11 -24.83
CA VAL A 135 -9.60 -32.34 -25.48
C VAL A 135 -8.63 -31.99 -26.62
N THR A 136 -8.99 -31.06 -27.51
CA THR A 136 -8.16 -30.72 -28.69
C THR A 136 -6.83 -30.08 -28.30
N LEU A 137 -6.81 -29.25 -27.26
CA LEU A 137 -5.60 -28.64 -26.71
C LEU A 137 -4.74 -29.64 -25.93
N SER A 138 -5.34 -30.60 -25.22
CA SER A 138 -4.56 -31.62 -24.50
C SER A 138 -3.84 -32.57 -25.46
N LEU A 139 -4.42 -32.81 -26.64
CA LEU A 139 -3.89 -33.68 -27.69
C LEU A 139 -2.92 -32.98 -28.67
N ASP A 140 -2.57 -31.70 -28.46
CA ASP A 140 -1.73 -30.89 -29.39
C ASP A 140 -2.20 -30.94 -30.86
N SER A 141 -3.51 -31.08 -31.08
CA SER A 141 -4.04 -31.15 -32.44
C SER A 141 -4.00 -29.79 -33.13
N THR A 142 -3.73 -29.76 -34.44
CA THR A 142 -3.88 -28.54 -35.28
C THR A 142 -5.32 -27.99 -35.26
N LEU A 143 -6.28 -28.81 -34.86
CA LEU A 143 -7.67 -28.45 -34.62
C LEU A 143 -7.88 -27.59 -33.35
N GLY A 144 -6.87 -27.49 -32.48
CA GLY A 144 -6.93 -26.70 -31.25
C GLY A 144 -7.32 -25.24 -31.49
N LEU A 145 -6.67 -24.56 -32.44
CA LEU A 145 -6.97 -23.16 -32.79
C LEU A 145 -8.38 -22.98 -33.37
N TRP A 146 -8.84 -23.91 -34.21
CA TRP A 146 -10.20 -23.88 -34.77
C TRP A 146 -11.26 -24.09 -33.69
N SER A 147 -11.03 -25.04 -32.77
CA SER A 147 -11.92 -25.26 -31.63
C SER A 147 -11.96 -24.03 -30.71
N LEU A 148 -10.83 -23.34 -30.51
CA LEU A 148 -10.75 -22.07 -29.78
C LEU A 148 -11.53 -20.95 -30.46
N ALA A 149 -11.49 -20.84 -31.78
CA ALA A 149 -12.24 -19.83 -32.52
C ALA A 149 -13.76 -20.05 -32.41
N ILE A 150 -14.23 -21.29 -32.56
CA ILE A 150 -15.64 -21.65 -32.35
C ILE A 150 -16.04 -21.36 -30.91
N TRP A 151 -15.19 -21.73 -29.96
CA TRP A 151 -15.41 -21.46 -28.55
C TRP A 151 -15.47 -19.98 -28.24
N ALA A 152 -14.60 -19.16 -28.84
CA ALA A 152 -14.58 -17.72 -28.62
C ALA A 152 -15.90 -17.04 -29.00
N ALA A 153 -16.51 -17.43 -30.11
CA ALA A 153 -17.77 -16.86 -30.60
C ALA A 153 -19.03 -17.44 -29.92
N SER A 154 -18.94 -18.66 -29.37
CA SER A 154 -20.08 -19.40 -28.84
C SER A 154 -20.95 -18.66 -27.79
N PRO A 155 -20.47 -17.70 -26.95
CA PRO A 155 -21.33 -17.01 -25.99
C PRO A 155 -22.46 -16.21 -26.62
N LEU A 156 -22.29 -15.77 -27.87
CA LEU A 156 -23.24 -14.89 -28.54
C LEU A 156 -24.35 -15.66 -29.27
N CYS A 157 -24.13 -16.93 -29.62
CA CYS A 157 -25.03 -17.72 -30.47
C CYS A 157 -26.47 -17.84 -29.93
N TRP A 158 -26.65 -17.90 -28.61
CA TRP A 158 -27.96 -18.06 -27.97
C TRP A 158 -28.50 -16.78 -27.30
N CYS A 159 -27.70 -15.71 -27.27
CA CYS A 159 -27.96 -14.54 -26.45
C CYS A 159 -28.42 -13.31 -27.26
N ILE A 160 -28.00 -13.18 -28.52
CA ILE A 160 -28.23 -11.95 -29.30
C ILE A 160 -29.73 -11.71 -29.51
N ARG A 161 -30.18 -10.51 -29.11
CA ARG A 161 -31.49 -9.95 -29.47
C ARG A 161 -31.30 -8.76 -30.42
N PRO A 162 -31.70 -8.86 -31.69
CA PRO A 162 -31.55 -7.78 -32.67
C PRO A 162 -32.22 -6.47 -32.24
N GLU A 163 -33.35 -6.56 -31.56
CA GLU A 163 -34.13 -5.42 -31.08
C GLU A 163 -33.36 -4.57 -30.05
N MET A 164 -32.64 -5.21 -29.12
CA MET A 164 -31.80 -4.51 -28.15
C MET A 164 -30.60 -3.83 -28.82
N PHE A 165 -30.02 -4.47 -29.83
CA PHE A 165 -28.93 -3.90 -30.60
C PHE A 165 -29.40 -2.65 -31.36
N ALA A 166 -30.56 -2.72 -32.01
CA ALA A 166 -31.18 -1.57 -32.67
C ALA A 166 -31.52 -0.44 -31.68
N ALA A 167 -32.03 -0.77 -30.49
CA ALA A 167 -32.33 0.21 -29.44
C ALA A 167 -31.08 0.92 -28.90
N ALA A 168 -29.95 0.20 -28.78
CA ALA A 168 -28.69 0.74 -28.28
C ALA A 168 -28.12 1.87 -29.17
N PHE A 169 -28.33 1.79 -30.48
CA PHE A 169 -27.81 2.79 -31.44
C PHE A 169 -28.82 3.89 -31.83
N ARG A 170 -30.13 3.69 -31.63
CA ARG A 170 -31.17 4.68 -32.00
C ARG A 170 -31.40 5.82 -31.00
N LYS A 171 -31.25 5.58 -29.69
CA LYS A 171 -31.52 6.62 -28.66
C LYS A 171 -30.31 7.52 -28.38
N THR A 172 -30.51 8.83 -28.38
CA THR A 172 -29.53 9.83 -27.87
C THR A 172 -29.62 9.89 -26.34
N ALA A 173 -28.50 9.57 -25.66
CA ALA A 173 -28.49 9.40 -24.21
C ALA A 173 -27.82 10.55 -23.46
N HIS A 174 -28.38 10.89 -22.30
CA HIS A 174 -27.82 11.84 -21.32
C HIS A 174 -26.59 11.25 -20.59
N GLY A 175 -25.47 11.07 -21.29
CA GLY A 175 -24.31 10.28 -20.83
C GLY A 175 -23.66 10.72 -19.52
N LYS A 176 -23.76 12.01 -19.14
CA LYS A 176 -23.14 12.52 -17.89
C LYS A 176 -23.79 11.99 -16.61
N ARG A 177 -25.12 11.78 -16.61
CA ARG A 177 -25.85 11.30 -15.40
C ARG A 177 -25.53 9.83 -15.12
N TYR A 178 -25.38 9.03 -16.17
CA TYR A 178 -25.09 7.59 -16.07
C TYR A 178 -23.64 7.29 -15.70
N LEU A 179 -22.68 8.03 -16.28
CA LEU A 179 -21.28 7.88 -15.89
C LEU A 179 -21.09 8.15 -14.40
N LYS A 180 -21.82 9.13 -13.84
CA LYS A 180 -21.80 9.45 -12.41
C LYS A 180 -22.36 8.33 -11.52
N LEU A 181 -23.34 7.56 -12.01
CA LEU A 181 -23.91 6.40 -11.30
C LEU A 181 -22.98 5.18 -11.31
N LEU A 182 -22.24 4.96 -12.40
CA LEU A 182 -21.33 3.81 -12.53
C LEU A 182 -19.93 4.04 -11.93
N LEU A 183 -19.46 5.29 -11.88
CA LEU A 183 -18.11 5.66 -11.45
C LEU A 183 -17.70 5.09 -10.07
N PRO A 184 -18.56 5.11 -9.03
CA PRO A 184 -18.18 4.58 -7.71
C PRO A 184 -17.90 3.08 -7.73
N HIS A 185 -18.64 2.32 -8.53
CA HIS A 185 -18.51 0.87 -8.62
C HIS A 185 -17.28 0.44 -9.44
N PHE A 186 -16.87 1.24 -10.43
CA PHE A 186 -15.67 0.98 -11.21
C PHE A 186 -14.40 0.92 -10.37
N GLY A 187 -14.30 1.71 -9.30
CA GLY A 187 -13.11 1.76 -8.46
C GLY A 187 -12.79 0.40 -7.81
N SER A 188 -13.76 -0.21 -7.12
CA SER A 188 -13.55 -1.49 -6.43
C SER A 188 -13.32 -2.63 -7.42
N SER A 189 -14.10 -2.70 -8.51
CA SER A 189 -13.87 -3.72 -9.55
C SER A 189 -12.53 -3.56 -10.26
N ALA A 190 -12.07 -2.32 -10.48
CA ALA A 190 -10.77 -2.04 -11.07
C ALA A 190 -9.63 -2.51 -10.18
N VAL A 191 -9.67 -2.17 -8.89
CA VAL A 191 -8.67 -2.60 -7.93
C VAL A 191 -8.58 -4.13 -7.88
N ILE A 192 -9.72 -4.82 -7.76
CA ILE A 192 -9.73 -6.29 -7.74
C ILE A 192 -9.17 -6.87 -9.04
N GLY A 193 -9.65 -6.39 -10.20
CA GLY A 193 -9.25 -6.92 -11.49
C GLY A 193 -7.76 -6.73 -11.77
N VAL A 194 -7.26 -5.51 -11.57
CA VAL A 194 -5.84 -5.18 -11.75
C VAL A 194 -4.97 -5.98 -10.78
N SER A 195 -5.38 -6.13 -9.52
CA SER A 195 -4.61 -6.89 -8.53
C SER A 195 -4.53 -8.37 -8.88
N VAL A 196 -5.60 -8.97 -9.42
CA VAL A 196 -5.57 -10.36 -9.90
C VAL A 196 -4.59 -10.53 -11.06
N TYR A 197 -4.56 -9.59 -12.00
CA TYR A 197 -3.60 -9.62 -13.11
C TYR A 197 -2.17 -9.51 -12.59
N VAL A 198 -1.88 -8.51 -11.76
CA VAL A 198 -0.56 -8.30 -11.16
C VAL A 198 -0.12 -9.50 -10.33
N PHE A 199 -1.02 -10.07 -9.52
CA PHE A 199 -0.78 -11.28 -8.74
C PHE A 199 -0.31 -12.45 -9.63
N ARG A 200 -0.98 -12.68 -10.76
CA ARG A 200 -0.59 -13.73 -11.71
C ARG A 200 0.74 -13.43 -12.39
N LEU A 201 0.93 -12.18 -12.82
CA LEU A 201 2.15 -11.72 -13.44
C LEU A 201 3.37 -11.95 -12.53
N PHE A 202 3.26 -11.62 -11.24
CA PHE A 202 4.33 -11.85 -10.26
C PHE A 202 4.71 -13.32 -10.12
N ILE A 203 3.72 -14.21 -10.06
CA ILE A 203 3.98 -15.65 -9.93
C ILE A 203 4.72 -16.16 -11.16
N ILE A 204 4.35 -15.70 -12.36
CA ILE A 204 5.02 -16.10 -13.60
C ILE A 204 6.44 -15.58 -13.67
N LEU A 205 6.65 -14.29 -13.37
CA LEU A 205 7.98 -13.69 -13.44
C LEU A 205 8.95 -14.27 -12.40
N LEU A 206 8.44 -14.71 -11.25
CA LEU A 206 9.27 -15.28 -10.18
C LEU A 206 9.46 -16.79 -10.31
N ALA A 207 8.39 -17.55 -10.55
CA ALA A 207 8.40 -19.02 -10.50
C ALA A 207 8.38 -19.70 -11.88
N GLY A 208 8.20 -18.95 -12.97
CA GLY A 208 8.09 -19.47 -14.33
C GLY A 208 6.72 -20.05 -14.69
N ASN A 209 6.51 -20.33 -15.97
CA ASN A 209 5.21 -20.73 -16.52
C ASN A 209 4.68 -22.06 -15.96
N GLN A 210 5.52 -23.08 -15.82
CA GLN A 210 5.08 -24.40 -15.33
C GLN A 210 4.51 -24.32 -13.91
N ILE A 211 5.28 -23.72 -12.98
CA ILE A 211 4.87 -23.60 -11.58
C ILE A 211 3.66 -22.66 -11.46
N ALA A 212 3.65 -21.57 -12.23
CA ALA A 212 2.53 -20.64 -12.24
C ALA A 212 1.23 -21.29 -12.73
N GLY A 213 1.28 -22.10 -13.78
CA GLY A 213 0.11 -22.81 -14.32
C GLY A 213 -0.51 -23.77 -13.31
N ASP A 214 0.33 -24.56 -12.63
CA ASP A 214 -0.12 -25.44 -11.55
C ASP A 214 -0.71 -24.65 -10.38
N LEU A 215 -0.10 -23.53 -9.98
CA LEU A 215 -0.63 -22.64 -8.94
C LEU A 215 -1.97 -22.01 -9.34
N PHE A 216 -2.11 -21.52 -10.56
CA PHE A 216 -3.35 -20.89 -11.01
C PHE A 216 -4.52 -21.87 -11.03
N SER A 217 -4.27 -23.10 -11.47
CA SER A 217 -5.28 -24.16 -11.46
C SER A 217 -5.63 -24.61 -10.04
N ALA A 218 -4.64 -24.74 -9.16
CA ALA A 218 -4.88 -25.00 -7.75
C ALA A 218 -5.72 -23.89 -7.09
N PHE A 219 -5.39 -22.61 -7.34
CA PHE A 219 -6.13 -21.46 -6.83
C PHE A 219 -7.55 -21.37 -7.39
N ALA A 220 -7.75 -21.76 -8.65
CA ALA A 220 -9.08 -21.80 -9.26
C ALA A 220 -9.96 -22.89 -8.64
N LEU A 221 -9.41 -24.07 -8.31
CA LEU A 221 -10.15 -25.15 -7.65
C LEU A 221 -10.78 -24.71 -6.31
N GLY A 222 -10.01 -24.07 -5.42
CA GLY A 222 -10.56 -23.52 -4.19
C GLY A 222 -11.39 -22.24 -4.41
N GLY A 223 -11.01 -21.44 -5.41
CA GLY A 223 -11.67 -20.16 -5.71
C GLY A 223 -13.07 -20.26 -6.29
N ILE A 224 -13.42 -21.37 -6.95
CA ILE A 224 -14.77 -21.61 -7.48
C ILE A 224 -15.83 -21.45 -6.39
N MET A 225 -15.59 -21.96 -5.18
CA MET A 225 -16.56 -21.85 -4.09
C MET A 225 -16.84 -20.40 -3.69
N GLY A 226 -15.78 -19.60 -3.52
CA GLY A 226 -15.91 -18.18 -3.19
C GLY A 226 -16.59 -17.37 -4.30
N ALA A 227 -16.25 -17.67 -5.57
CA ALA A 227 -16.84 -17.01 -6.73
C ALA A 227 -18.33 -17.35 -6.89
N VAL A 228 -18.70 -18.64 -6.78
CA VAL A 228 -20.10 -19.09 -6.80
C VAL A 228 -20.86 -18.44 -5.64
N PHE A 229 -20.32 -18.43 -4.43
CA PHE A 229 -20.98 -17.76 -3.31
C PHE A 229 -21.22 -16.26 -3.59
N THR A 230 -20.19 -15.53 -4.02
CA THR A 230 -20.29 -14.08 -4.23
C THR A 230 -21.27 -13.71 -5.35
N GLN A 231 -21.28 -14.48 -6.45
CA GLN A 231 -22.07 -14.15 -7.65
C GLN A 231 -23.47 -14.78 -7.66
N ALA A 232 -23.67 -15.90 -6.94
CA ALA A 232 -24.90 -16.70 -6.97
C ALA A 232 -25.69 -16.64 -5.67
N LEU A 233 -25.10 -17.19 -4.61
CA LEU A 233 -25.83 -17.58 -3.42
C LEU A 233 -25.88 -16.45 -2.39
N GLY A 234 -24.80 -15.68 -2.29
CA GLY A 234 -24.54 -14.68 -1.26
C GLY A 234 -25.59 -13.58 -1.22
N PRO A 235 -25.87 -12.85 -2.32
CA PRO A 235 -26.84 -11.75 -2.31
C PRO A 235 -28.24 -12.18 -1.84
N THR A 236 -28.68 -13.36 -2.26
CA THR A 236 -29.98 -13.95 -1.89
C THR A 236 -30.01 -14.37 -0.43
N LEU A 237 -28.93 -14.98 0.06
CA LEU A 237 -28.80 -15.44 1.45
C LEU A 237 -28.77 -14.29 2.45
N VAL A 238 -27.95 -13.26 2.20
CA VAL A 238 -27.82 -12.13 3.12
C VAL A 238 -29.12 -11.32 3.20
N ARG A 239 -29.85 -11.20 2.08
CA ARG A 239 -31.17 -10.57 2.06
C ARG A 239 -32.19 -11.32 2.91
N HIS A 240 -32.30 -12.64 2.76
CA HIS A 240 -33.22 -13.45 3.56
C HIS A 240 -32.88 -13.44 5.05
N GLU A 241 -31.60 -13.38 5.42
CA GLU A 241 -31.17 -13.23 6.82
C GLU A 241 -31.64 -11.91 7.43
N GLY A 242 -31.61 -10.81 6.67
CA GLY A 242 -32.08 -9.50 7.11
C GLY A 242 -33.60 -9.43 7.28
N GLU A 243 -34.36 -10.13 6.44
CA GLU A 243 -35.84 -10.07 6.45
C GLU A 243 -36.50 -11.07 7.42
N SER A 244 -35.89 -12.24 7.69
CA SER A 244 -36.60 -13.36 8.38
C SER A 244 -36.03 -13.83 9.71
N GLY A 245 -34.83 -13.37 10.11
CA GLY A 245 -34.18 -13.71 11.39
C GLY A 245 -33.89 -15.20 11.65
N HIS A 246 -34.31 -16.10 10.75
CA HIS A 246 -34.18 -17.55 10.90
C HIS A 246 -33.18 -18.14 9.91
N SER A 247 -32.40 -19.13 10.38
CA SER A 247 -31.45 -19.87 9.54
C SER A 247 -32.19 -20.66 8.47
N SER A 248 -32.15 -20.18 7.23
CA SER A 248 -32.67 -20.92 6.07
C SER A 248 -31.98 -22.28 5.91
N ARG A 249 -32.67 -23.27 5.30
CA ARG A 249 -32.04 -24.57 4.96
C ARG A 249 -30.80 -24.39 4.07
N VAL A 250 -30.83 -23.39 3.18
CA VAL A 250 -29.72 -23.07 2.26
C VAL A 250 -28.46 -22.65 3.04
N LEU A 251 -28.61 -21.88 4.12
CA LEU A 251 -27.47 -21.49 4.96
C LEU A 251 -26.78 -22.71 5.61
N ARG A 252 -27.56 -23.71 6.05
CA ARG A 252 -26.99 -24.96 6.59
C ARG A 252 -26.17 -25.71 5.55
N TRP A 253 -26.64 -25.80 4.31
CA TRP A 253 -25.89 -26.41 3.21
C TRP A 253 -24.60 -25.66 2.88
N VAL A 254 -24.65 -24.32 2.83
CA VAL A 254 -23.44 -23.51 2.61
C VAL A 254 -22.44 -23.72 3.74
N ASN A 255 -22.87 -23.71 5.01
CA ASN A 255 -21.98 -23.97 6.14
C ASN A 255 -21.39 -25.38 6.08
N LEU A 256 -22.17 -26.40 5.72
CA LEU A 256 -21.67 -27.77 5.55
C LEU A 256 -20.61 -27.86 4.45
N MET A 257 -20.82 -27.17 3.32
CA MET A 257 -19.85 -27.09 2.23
C MET A 257 -18.56 -26.37 2.64
N VAL A 258 -18.67 -25.30 3.44
CA VAL A 258 -17.52 -24.58 4.01
C VAL A 258 -16.72 -25.48 4.96
N TRP A 259 -17.39 -26.21 5.85
CA TRP A 259 -16.70 -27.16 6.75
C TRP A 259 -16.09 -28.34 5.99
N GLY A 260 -16.81 -28.90 5.02
CA GLY A 260 -16.32 -30.00 4.19
C GLY A 260 -15.07 -29.63 3.40
N SER A 261 -15.04 -28.42 2.83
CA SER A 261 -13.86 -27.92 2.10
C SER A 261 -12.66 -27.61 3.01
N LEU A 262 -12.88 -27.10 4.23
CA LEU A 262 -11.81 -26.97 5.22
C LEU A 262 -11.20 -28.33 5.59
N LEU A 263 -12.05 -29.32 5.90
CA LEU A 263 -11.61 -30.66 6.27
C LEU A 263 -10.88 -31.36 5.12
N LEU A 264 -11.42 -31.27 3.91
CA LEU A 264 -10.78 -31.82 2.71
C LEU A 264 -9.44 -31.15 2.43
N GLY A 265 -9.36 -29.82 2.55
CA GLY A 265 -8.11 -29.08 2.37
C GLY A 265 -7.05 -29.49 3.40
N LEU A 266 -7.44 -29.59 4.68
CA LEU A 266 -6.54 -30.02 5.77
C LEU A 266 -6.07 -31.47 5.57
N LEU A 267 -6.96 -32.37 5.14
CA LEU A 267 -6.62 -33.75 4.81
C LEU A 267 -5.60 -33.82 3.67
N LEU A 268 -5.82 -33.06 2.59
CA LEU A 268 -4.89 -33.03 1.45
C LEU A 268 -3.51 -32.50 1.85
N ILE A 269 -3.45 -31.45 2.68
CA ILE A 269 -2.18 -30.94 3.22
C ILE A 269 -1.48 -32.02 4.05
N ALA A 270 -2.21 -32.69 4.94
CA ALA A 270 -1.65 -33.76 5.78
C ALA A 270 -1.11 -34.93 4.93
N VAL A 271 -1.85 -35.37 3.91
CA VAL A 271 -1.40 -36.43 2.99
C VAL A 271 -0.18 -35.97 2.19
N ALA A 272 -0.16 -34.73 1.70
CA ALA A 272 0.97 -34.19 0.94
C ALA A 272 2.27 -34.13 1.74
N PHE A 273 2.20 -33.91 3.06
CA PHE A 273 3.37 -33.92 3.95
C PHE A 273 3.76 -35.32 4.43
N LEU A 274 2.79 -36.16 4.81
CA LEU A 274 3.07 -37.44 5.47
C LEU A 274 3.30 -38.60 4.50
N ARG A 275 2.65 -38.58 3.32
CA ARG A 275 2.67 -39.68 2.35
C ARG A 275 2.68 -39.16 0.91
N PRO A 276 3.76 -38.48 0.48
CA PRO A 276 3.85 -37.92 -0.87
C PRO A 276 3.70 -39.00 -1.96
N ASP A 277 4.13 -40.24 -1.69
CA ASP A 277 4.08 -41.36 -2.65
C ASP A 277 2.65 -41.71 -3.10
N VAL A 278 1.65 -41.54 -2.22
CA VAL A 278 0.24 -41.81 -2.56
C VAL A 278 -0.26 -40.85 -3.63
N LEU A 279 0.25 -39.62 -3.64
CA LEU A 279 -0.13 -38.58 -4.59
C LEU A 279 0.62 -38.68 -5.91
N GLN A 280 1.74 -39.41 -5.98
CA GLN A 280 2.47 -39.62 -7.23
C GLN A 280 1.65 -40.39 -8.26
N TRP A 281 0.71 -41.24 -7.82
CA TRP A 281 -0.21 -41.95 -8.72
C TRP A 281 -1.06 -41.01 -9.59
N THR A 282 -1.28 -39.76 -9.16
CA THR A 282 -2.06 -38.78 -9.94
C THR A 282 -1.22 -38.10 -11.04
N GLY A 283 0.06 -38.46 -11.20
CA GLY A 283 0.97 -37.82 -12.17
C GLY A 283 1.27 -36.34 -11.87
N LYS A 284 1.01 -35.89 -10.63
CA LYS A 284 1.20 -34.49 -10.21
C LYS A 284 2.15 -34.38 -9.03
N SER A 285 2.84 -33.23 -8.98
CA SER A 285 3.79 -32.93 -7.91
C SER A 285 3.07 -32.79 -6.56
N SER A 286 3.75 -33.14 -5.47
CA SER A 286 3.24 -32.91 -4.11
C SER A 286 2.98 -31.42 -3.85
N PHE A 287 3.73 -30.53 -4.53
CA PHE A 287 3.53 -29.09 -4.48
C PHE A 287 2.16 -28.65 -5.03
N PHE A 288 1.70 -29.24 -6.14
CA PHE A 288 0.36 -28.96 -6.68
C PHE A 288 -0.74 -29.32 -5.66
N TRP A 289 -0.66 -30.50 -5.05
CA TRP A 289 -1.65 -30.94 -4.06
C TRP A 289 -1.62 -30.14 -2.77
N LEU A 290 -0.43 -29.71 -2.33
CA LEU A 290 -0.29 -28.75 -1.24
C LEU A 290 -1.02 -27.44 -1.56
N ALA A 291 -0.84 -26.90 -2.78
CA ALA A 291 -1.51 -25.70 -3.23
C ALA A 291 -3.04 -25.89 -3.33
N VAL A 292 -3.52 -27.04 -3.79
CA VAL A 292 -4.96 -27.38 -3.81
C VAL A 292 -5.52 -27.43 -2.39
N GLY A 293 -4.83 -28.09 -1.45
CA GLY A 293 -5.25 -28.17 -0.06
C GLY A 293 -5.35 -26.81 0.62
N CYS A 294 -4.30 -25.98 0.47
CA CYS A 294 -4.30 -24.59 0.92
C CYS A 294 -5.40 -23.76 0.25
N SER A 295 -5.63 -23.97 -1.05
CA SER A 295 -6.66 -23.23 -1.79
C SER A 295 -8.07 -23.60 -1.36
N LEU A 296 -8.37 -24.87 -1.08
CA LEU A 296 -9.68 -25.31 -0.56
C LEU A 296 -9.98 -24.69 0.81
N MET A 297 -8.98 -24.67 1.72
CA MET A 297 -9.11 -23.97 2.99
C MET A 297 -9.33 -22.47 2.79
N GLY A 298 -8.58 -21.86 1.86
CA GLY A 298 -8.74 -20.47 1.48
C GLY A 298 -10.13 -20.18 0.91
N GLY A 299 -10.69 -21.08 0.09
CA GLY A 299 -12.02 -20.95 -0.50
C GLY A 299 -13.12 -20.91 0.55
N ALA A 300 -13.01 -21.77 1.58
CA ALA A 300 -13.91 -21.78 2.71
C ALA A 300 -13.87 -20.46 3.50
N ILE A 301 -12.67 -19.97 3.82
CA ILE A 301 -12.48 -18.67 4.51
C ILE A 301 -12.98 -17.52 3.65
N MET A 302 -12.75 -17.58 2.33
CA MET A 302 -13.20 -16.56 1.39
C MET A 302 -14.73 -16.48 1.35
N VAL A 303 -15.46 -17.60 1.42
CA VAL A 303 -16.93 -17.58 1.53
C VAL A 303 -17.39 -16.80 2.76
N VAL A 304 -16.73 -17.00 3.91
CA VAL A 304 -17.01 -16.25 5.14
C VAL A 304 -16.69 -14.77 4.95
N ALA A 305 -15.53 -14.44 4.37
CA ALA A 305 -15.11 -13.06 4.08
C ALA A 305 -16.13 -12.35 3.18
N GLN A 306 -16.56 -13.00 2.10
CA GLN A 306 -17.53 -12.46 1.15
C GLN A 306 -18.91 -12.28 1.77
N ARG A 307 -19.31 -13.12 2.73
CA ARG A 307 -20.55 -12.92 3.50
C ARG A 307 -20.48 -11.65 4.36
N VAL A 308 -19.35 -11.38 5.00
CA VAL A 308 -19.12 -10.12 5.73
C VAL A 308 -19.18 -8.94 4.78
N ARG A 309 -18.47 -9.01 3.65
CA ARG A 309 -18.49 -7.97 2.60
C ARG A 309 -19.90 -7.65 2.11
N LEU A 310 -20.71 -8.67 1.82
CA LEU A 310 -22.09 -8.48 1.36
C LEU A 310 -22.99 -7.82 2.43
N ARG A 311 -22.79 -8.16 3.70
CA ARG A 311 -23.50 -7.50 4.82
C ARG A 311 -23.13 -6.02 4.93
N LEU A 312 -21.86 -5.67 4.72
CA LEU A 312 -21.42 -4.26 4.71
C LEU A 312 -22.11 -3.47 3.59
N LEU A 313 -22.17 -4.04 2.38
CA LEU A 313 -22.79 -3.40 1.23
C LEU A 313 -24.31 -3.25 1.36
N GLN A 314 -24.99 -4.13 2.10
CA GLN A 314 -26.45 -4.11 2.27
C GLN A 314 -26.92 -3.26 3.46
N ASN A 315 -26.14 -3.17 4.54
CA ASN A 315 -26.59 -2.55 5.79
C ASN A 315 -26.38 -1.03 5.86
N SER A 316 -25.72 -0.40 4.89
CA SER A 316 -25.44 1.04 4.94
C SER A 316 -25.40 1.67 3.56
N GLU A 317 -26.23 2.67 3.33
CA GLU A 317 -26.30 3.44 2.07
C GLU A 317 -24.98 4.17 1.71
N THR A 318 -24.04 4.27 2.65
CA THR A 318 -22.82 5.09 2.51
C THR A 318 -21.50 4.33 2.70
N GLN A 319 -21.49 3.05 3.10
CA GLN A 319 -20.23 2.30 3.24
C GLN A 319 -19.94 1.48 1.97
N ASP A 320 -18.77 1.71 1.36
CA ASP A 320 -18.23 0.89 0.28
C ASP A 320 -17.17 -0.09 0.81
N ALA A 321 -17.05 -1.25 0.16
CA ALA A 321 -15.97 -2.21 0.45
C ALA A 321 -14.64 -1.84 -0.23
N PHE A 322 -14.57 -0.64 -0.81
CA PHE A 322 -13.44 -0.22 -1.66
C PHE A 322 -12.12 -0.24 -0.89
N GLY A 323 -12.10 0.34 0.32
CA GLY A 323 -10.86 0.47 1.08
C GLY A 323 -10.33 -0.88 1.58
N SER A 324 -11.20 -1.74 2.09
CA SER A 324 -10.84 -3.10 2.48
C SER A 324 -10.41 -3.97 1.28
N ASP A 325 -11.10 -3.90 0.14
CA ASP A 325 -10.70 -4.57 -1.10
C ASP A 325 -9.28 -4.14 -1.53
N MET A 326 -8.97 -2.85 -1.44
CA MET A 326 -7.70 -2.30 -1.89
C MET A 326 -6.54 -2.66 -0.97
N LEU A 327 -6.70 -2.55 0.35
CA LEU A 327 -5.66 -2.91 1.31
C LEU A 327 -5.31 -4.40 1.25
N ALA A 328 -6.32 -5.27 1.21
CA ALA A 328 -6.11 -6.72 1.13
C ALA A 328 -5.29 -7.09 -0.11
N ASN A 329 -5.61 -6.50 -1.26
CA ASN A 329 -4.95 -6.80 -2.52
C ASN A 329 -3.54 -6.22 -2.63
N ILE A 330 -3.30 -4.97 -2.24
CA ILE A 330 -1.94 -4.38 -2.30
C ILE A 330 -1.00 -5.15 -1.37
N ILE A 331 -1.45 -5.47 -0.15
CA ILE A 331 -0.64 -6.23 0.81
C ILE A 331 -0.35 -7.63 0.26
N LEU A 332 -1.36 -8.31 -0.31
CA LEU A 332 -1.17 -9.62 -0.93
C LEU A 332 -0.11 -9.58 -2.03
N VAL A 333 -0.21 -8.65 -2.98
CA VAL A 333 0.76 -8.50 -4.06
C VAL A 333 2.15 -8.18 -3.49
N GLY A 334 2.22 -7.28 -2.50
CA GLY A 334 3.45 -6.95 -1.80
C GLY A 334 4.10 -8.14 -1.08
N CYS A 335 3.32 -9.12 -0.61
CA CYS A 335 3.85 -10.32 0.04
C CYS A 335 4.50 -11.32 -0.91
N ILE A 336 4.16 -11.33 -2.21
CA ILE A 336 4.64 -12.37 -3.16
C ILE A 336 6.18 -12.41 -3.22
N PRO A 337 6.89 -11.28 -3.45
CA PRO A 337 8.36 -11.32 -3.51
C PRO A 337 8.99 -11.74 -2.18
N PHE A 338 8.41 -11.38 -1.04
CA PHE A 338 8.93 -11.79 0.27
C PHE A 338 8.79 -13.28 0.52
N LEU A 339 7.64 -13.84 0.19
CA LEU A 339 7.40 -15.27 0.31
C LEU A 339 8.35 -16.03 -0.61
N TYR A 340 8.47 -15.61 -1.87
CA TYR A 340 9.37 -16.23 -2.83
C TYR A 340 10.85 -16.17 -2.42
N TYR A 341 11.39 -14.99 -2.13
CA TYR A 341 12.81 -14.82 -1.82
C TYR A 341 13.17 -15.18 -0.37
N GLY A 342 12.22 -15.12 0.56
CA GLY A 342 12.44 -15.37 1.98
C GLY A 342 12.16 -16.81 2.42
N LEU A 343 11.08 -17.41 1.92
CA LEU A 343 10.63 -18.76 2.29
C LEU A 343 10.74 -19.77 1.14
N GLY A 344 11.10 -19.33 -0.07
CA GLY A 344 11.23 -20.17 -1.25
C GLY A 344 9.92 -20.39 -2.01
N VAL A 345 9.99 -21.11 -3.13
CA VAL A 345 8.87 -21.33 -4.07
C VAL A 345 7.69 -22.05 -3.40
N SER A 346 7.95 -22.99 -2.48
CA SER A 346 6.92 -23.76 -1.78
C SER A 346 5.92 -22.89 -1.02
N SER A 347 6.36 -21.72 -0.54
CA SER A 347 5.51 -20.78 0.18
C SER A 347 4.40 -20.16 -0.70
N LEU A 348 4.58 -20.14 -2.03
CA LEU A 348 3.59 -19.63 -2.97
C LEU A 348 2.29 -20.45 -2.96
N ALA A 349 2.35 -21.74 -2.59
CA ALA A 349 1.17 -22.59 -2.45
C ALA A 349 0.13 -22.03 -1.44
N GLY A 350 0.59 -21.29 -0.43
CA GLY A 350 -0.26 -20.68 0.60
C GLY A 350 -0.87 -19.32 0.22
N LEU A 351 -0.54 -18.76 -0.95
CA LEU A 351 -0.94 -17.39 -1.31
C LEU A 351 -2.46 -17.18 -1.35
N TYR A 352 -3.23 -18.15 -1.87
CA TYR A 352 -4.68 -18.03 -1.92
C TYR A 352 -5.31 -18.06 -0.51
N LEU A 353 -4.77 -18.89 0.39
CA LEU A 353 -5.18 -18.92 1.79
C LEU A 353 -4.86 -17.59 2.49
N LEU A 354 -3.67 -17.06 2.27
CA LEU A 354 -3.26 -15.75 2.78
C LEU A 354 -4.19 -14.64 2.25
N SER A 355 -4.53 -14.66 0.96
CA SER A 355 -5.49 -13.73 0.35
C SER A 355 -6.84 -13.77 1.07
N ALA A 356 -7.38 -14.97 1.30
CA ALA A 356 -8.66 -15.15 1.99
C ALA A 356 -8.63 -14.65 3.45
N LEU A 357 -7.54 -14.92 4.17
CA LEU A 357 -7.34 -14.42 5.53
C LEU A 357 -7.25 -12.90 5.58
N LEU A 358 -6.45 -12.29 4.69
CA LEU A 358 -6.33 -10.83 4.58
C LEU A 358 -7.69 -10.20 4.28
N SER A 359 -8.42 -10.71 3.27
CA SER A 359 -9.76 -10.23 2.95
C SER A 359 -10.71 -10.32 4.14
N LEU A 360 -10.72 -11.44 4.89
CA LEU A 360 -11.55 -11.58 6.08
C LEU A 360 -11.20 -10.53 7.15
N VAL A 361 -9.92 -10.36 7.45
CA VAL A 361 -9.44 -9.39 8.45
C VAL A 361 -9.84 -7.96 8.08
N PHE A 362 -9.62 -7.56 6.82
CA PHE A 362 -9.97 -6.21 6.36
C PHE A 362 -11.49 -5.99 6.28
N TYR A 363 -12.29 -6.97 5.84
CA TYR A 363 -13.74 -6.82 5.85
C TYR A 363 -14.31 -6.73 7.26
N VAL A 364 -13.83 -7.54 8.20
CA VAL A 364 -14.27 -7.45 9.60
C VAL A 364 -13.88 -6.10 10.21
N SER A 365 -12.70 -5.58 9.86
CA SER A 365 -12.23 -4.30 10.34
C SER A 365 -12.95 -3.07 9.75
N GLU A 366 -13.63 -3.17 8.60
CA GLU A 366 -14.20 -2.00 7.90
C GLU A 366 -15.21 -1.24 8.77
N LYS A 367 -16.11 -1.95 9.49
CA LYS A 367 -17.25 -1.35 10.18
C LYS A 367 -16.85 -0.48 11.38
N ASP A 368 -16.20 -1.09 12.37
CA ASP A 368 -15.89 -0.44 13.65
C ASP A 368 -14.44 -0.64 14.11
N GLY A 369 -13.60 -1.29 13.28
CA GLY A 369 -12.25 -1.74 13.66
C GLY A 369 -12.26 -3.01 14.51
N LEU A 370 -11.13 -3.72 14.60
CA LEU A 370 -11.04 -5.02 15.30
C LEU A 370 -11.47 -4.94 16.78
N PHE A 371 -11.08 -3.89 17.50
CA PHE A 371 -11.36 -3.81 18.93
C PHE A 371 -12.80 -3.45 19.25
N SER A 372 -13.48 -2.68 18.40
CA SER A 372 -14.92 -2.42 18.58
C SER A 372 -15.78 -3.60 18.11
N ALA A 373 -15.28 -4.41 17.17
CA ALA A 373 -15.92 -5.66 16.76
C ALA A 373 -15.75 -6.77 17.81
N SER A 374 -14.61 -6.81 18.52
CA SER A 374 -14.42 -7.65 19.69
C SER A 374 -15.18 -7.09 20.90
N ARG A 375 -15.74 -7.93 21.78
CA ARG A 375 -16.46 -7.48 23.00
C ARG A 375 -15.59 -6.73 24.01
N LEU A 376 -14.32 -6.48 23.70
CA LEU A 376 -13.37 -5.75 24.55
C LEU A 376 -13.70 -4.24 24.47
N LYS A 377 -14.43 -3.73 25.47
CA LYS A 377 -14.76 -2.30 25.64
C LYS A 377 -13.52 -1.46 25.99
N ILE A 378 -12.47 -1.49 25.19
CA ILE A 378 -11.34 -0.57 25.34
C ILE A 378 -11.82 0.82 24.88
N SER A 379 -11.67 1.83 25.74
CA SER A 379 -12.03 3.21 25.37
C SER A 379 -11.18 3.65 24.18
N GLY A 380 -11.83 4.18 23.14
CA GLY A 380 -11.16 4.62 21.91
C GLY A 380 -10.05 5.64 22.14
N ARG A 381 -10.08 6.37 23.26
CA ARG A 381 -9.00 7.28 23.68
C ARG A 381 -7.68 6.54 23.92
N TRP A 382 -7.71 5.42 24.64
CA TRP A 382 -6.49 4.66 24.94
C TRP A 382 -5.89 4.03 23.69
N VAL A 383 -6.73 3.61 22.75
CA VAL A 383 -6.26 3.10 21.45
C VAL A 383 -5.45 4.17 20.72
N LEU A 384 -5.91 5.43 20.70
CA LEU A 384 -5.18 6.53 20.06
C LEU A 384 -3.86 6.83 20.77
N VAL A 385 -3.87 6.90 22.10
CA VAL A 385 -2.67 7.17 22.90
C VAL A 385 -1.62 6.07 22.73
N ILE A 386 -2.01 4.80 22.83
CA ILE A 386 -1.10 3.66 22.66
C ILE A 386 -0.56 3.63 21.23
N LEU A 387 -1.41 3.83 20.22
CA LEU A 387 -0.99 3.82 18.83
C LEU A 387 0.02 4.95 18.54
N ALA A 388 -0.26 6.16 18.98
CA ALA A 388 0.68 7.28 18.85
C ALA A 388 1.99 6.97 19.59
N PHE A 389 1.92 6.42 20.80
CA PHE A 389 3.12 6.09 21.58
C PHE A 389 4.01 5.10 20.84
N VAL A 390 3.47 3.97 20.41
CA VAL A 390 4.26 2.94 19.71
C VAL A 390 4.75 3.44 18.35
N LEU A 391 4.02 4.33 17.67
CA LEU A 391 4.44 4.89 16.38
C LEU A 391 5.64 5.84 16.51
N PHE A 392 5.63 6.71 17.53
CA PHE A 392 6.71 7.69 17.75
C PHE A 392 7.88 7.14 18.58
N PHE A 393 7.71 6.01 19.26
CA PHE A 393 8.78 5.44 20.09
C PHE A 393 9.90 4.85 19.20
N PRO A 394 11.16 5.35 19.32
CA PRO A 394 12.27 4.99 18.43
C PRO A 394 12.93 3.64 18.81
N LEU A 395 12.11 2.58 18.89
CA LEU A 395 12.58 1.22 19.18
C LEU A 395 12.73 0.41 17.89
N PHE A 396 13.86 -0.27 17.75
CA PHE A 396 14.21 -1.07 16.57
C PHE A 396 14.49 -2.53 16.93
N PHE A 397 14.07 -3.45 16.07
CA PHE A 397 14.28 -4.89 16.18
C PHE A 397 15.08 -5.43 15.00
N GLN A 398 15.86 -6.49 15.22
CA GLN A 398 16.53 -7.22 14.14
C GLN A 398 15.84 -8.57 13.91
N ILE A 399 15.66 -8.95 12.63
CA ILE A 399 15.06 -10.24 12.26
C ILE A 399 15.90 -11.41 12.79
N SER A 400 17.23 -11.25 12.78
CA SER A 400 18.19 -12.24 13.28
C SER A 400 18.19 -12.42 14.81
N GLY A 401 17.53 -11.55 15.57
CA GLY A 401 17.32 -11.75 17.00
C GLY A 401 17.32 -10.46 17.83
N GLY A 402 16.21 -10.20 18.52
CA GLY A 402 16.13 -9.27 19.64
C GLY A 402 16.04 -7.78 19.29
N ILE A 403 16.14 -6.97 20.35
CA ILE A 403 16.15 -5.50 20.30
C ILE A 403 17.53 -5.04 19.80
N TYR A 404 17.56 -4.04 18.92
CA TYR A 404 18.80 -3.49 18.38
C TYR A 404 19.68 -2.86 19.47
N GLN A 405 20.92 -3.36 19.60
CA GLN A 405 21.93 -2.90 20.57
C GLN A 405 23.25 -2.48 19.90
N GLY A 406 23.17 -1.90 18.70
CA GLY A 406 24.36 -1.47 17.96
C GLY A 406 25.11 -0.34 18.67
N LYS A 407 26.41 -0.54 18.90
CA LYS A 407 27.31 0.45 19.54
C LYS A 407 28.00 1.39 18.53
N LEU A 408 27.96 1.07 17.24
CA LEU A 408 28.64 1.82 16.18
C LEU A 408 27.85 3.08 15.80
N VAL A 409 28.58 4.17 15.50
CA VAL A 409 28.01 5.44 15.03
C VAL A 409 27.35 5.27 13.66
N ASN A 410 28.01 4.54 12.74
CA ASN A 410 27.49 4.18 11.43
C ASN A 410 27.31 2.66 11.33
N PHE A 411 26.07 2.20 11.33
CA PHE A 411 25.74 0.79 11.13
C PHE A 411 25.58 0.48 9.64
N SER A 412 26.37 -0.45 9.12
CA SER A 412 26.17 -1.06 7.81
C SER A 412 25.65 -2.48 7.97
N SER A 413 24.58 -2.82 7.25
CA SER A 413 24.06 -4.19 7.21
C SER A 413 24.80 -5.09 6.23
N GLU A 414 25.80 -4.56 5.50
CA GLU A 414 26.51 -5.26 4.40
C GLU A 414 25.55 -5.89 3.37
N GLY A 415 24.34 -5.33 3.22
CA GLY A 415 23.31 -5.86 2.32
C GLY A 415 22.53 -7.07 2.85
N LYS A 416 22.78 -7.53 4.08
CA LYS A 416 22.03 -8.64 4.70
C LYS A 416 20.73 -8.13 5.33
N LEU A 417 19.58 -8.49 4.73
CA LEU A 417 18.26 -8.10 5.23
C LEU A 417 18.00 -8.52 6.69
N ALA A 418 18.58 -9.66 7.12
CA ALA A 418 18.40 -10.18 8.48
C ALA A 418 19.01 -9.30 9.58
N LEU A 419 19.97 -8.44 9.23
CA LEU A 419 20.66 -7.54 10.16
C LEU A 419 20.04 -6.13 10.20
N LEU A 420 19.10 -5.82 9.29
CA LEU A 420 18.49 -4.50 9.20
C LEU A 420 17.61 -4.22 10.43
N PRO A 421 17.80 -3.08 11.12
CA PRO A 421 16.93 -2.65 12.21
C PRO A 421 15.57 -2.19 11.66
N ILE A 422 14.50 -2.90 12.03
CA ILE A 422 13.12 -2.57 11.67
C ILE A 422 12.46 -1.86 12.86
N PRO A 423 11.91 -0.65 12.69
CA PRO A 423 11.28 0.06 13.78
C PRO A 423 9.95 -0.58 14.18
N ILE A 424 9.62 -0.53 15.48
CA ILE A 424 8.33 -1.00 15.99
C ILE A 424 7.14 -0.27 15.34
N SER A 425 7.38 0.96 14.87
CA SER A 425 6.40 1.77 14.15
C SER A 425 5.87 1.10 12.88
N VAL A 426 6.63 0.20 12.23
CA VAL A 426 6.13 -0.61 11.09
C VAL A 426 4.96 -1.49 11.54
N LEU A 427 5.16 -2.25 12.62
CA LEU A 427 4.14 -3.14 13.16
C LEU A 427 2.93 -2.35 13.65
N ALA A 428 3.17 -1.25 14.36
CA ALA A 428 2.12 -0.34 14.82
C ALA A 428 1.35 0.29 13.65
N CYS A 429 2.01 0.59 12.53
CA CYS A 429 1.37 1.14 11.35
C CYS A 429 0.31 0.18 10.79
N TYR A 430 0.72 -1.04 10.44
CA TYR A 430 -0.20 -2.03 9.87
C TYR A 430 -1.25 -2.50 10.88
N ALA A 431 -0.87 -2.77 12.12
CA ALA A 431 -1.83 -3.12 13.17
C ALA A 431 -2.83 -1.97 13.41
N GLY A 432 -2.36 -0.72 13.43
CA GLY A 432 -3.19 0.47 13.59
C GLY A 432 -4.26 0.62 12.51
N ILE A 433 -3.91 0.31 11.24
CA ILE A 433 -4.86 0.36 10.11
C ILE A 433 -6.02 -0.61 10.34
N VAL A 434 -5.74 -1.82 10.84
CA VAL A 434 -6.75 -2.86 11.14
C VAL A 434 -7.45 -2.61 12.48
N ILE A 435 -6.79 -1.95 13.43
CA ILE A 435 -7.39 -1.62 14.72
C ILE A 435 -8.42 -0.49 14.57
N LEU A 436 -8.09 0.57 13.82
CA LEU A 436 -8.96 1.75 13.70
C LEU A 436 -10.12 1.56 12.70
N GLY A 437 -9.93 0.75 11.66
CA GLY A 437 -10.96 0.47 10.65
C GLY A 437 -11.47 1.69 9.90
N GLY A 438 -12.65 1.59 9.27
CA GLY A 438 -13.29 2.70 8.56
C GLY A 438 -12.50 3.21 7.35
N TYR A 439 -12.08 2.30 6.48
CA TYR A 439 -11.21 2.58 5.33
C TYR A 439 -11.88 3.52 4.33
N THR A 440 -13.20 3.47 4.22
CA THR A 440 -14.01 4.42 3.42
C THR A 440 -13.66 5.89 3.69
N LYS A 441 -13.35 6.24 4.94
CA LYS A 441 -13.01 7.62 5.33
C LYS A 441 -11.58 8.02 4.97
N ALA A 442 -10.71 7.04 4.71
CA ALA A 442 -9.32 7.22 4.29
C ALA A 442 -9.13 7.10 2.76
N ARG A 443 -10.22 7.25 1.98
CA ARG A 443 -10.24 7.02 0.53
C ARG A 443 -9.18 7.79 -0.26
N LEU A 444 -8.89 9.04 0.10
CA LEU A 444 -7.88 9.85 -0.59
C LEU A 444 -6.48 9.22 -0.46
N SER A 445 -6.06 8.90 0.76
CA SER A 445 -4.77 8.26 1.00
C SER A 445 -4.68 6.91 0.31
N LEU A 446 -5.78 6.14 0.37
CA LEU A 446 -5.86 4.83 -0.28
C LEU A 446 -5.67 4.92 -1.80
N ILE A 447 -6.35 5.85 -2.47
CA ILE A 447 -6.19 6.10 -3.91
C ILE A 447 -4.73 6.44 -4.25
N VAL A 448 -4.09 7.31 -3.45
CA VAL A 448 -2.68 7.68 -3.67
C VAL A 448 -1.76 6.46 -3.51
N VAL A 449 -1.93 5.69 -2.44
CA VAL A 449 -1.15 4.46 -2.19
C VAL A 449 -1.31 3.47 -3.35
N PHE A 450 -2.54 3.26 -3.82
CA PHE A 450 -2.81 2.34 -4.93
C PHE A 450 -2.16 2.79 -6.23
N PHE A 451 -2.35 4.03 -6.65
CA PHE A 451 -1.74 4.51 -7.91
C PHE A 451 -0.22 4.61 -7.83
N LEU A 452 0.33 4.95 -6.66
CA LEU A 452 1.78 4.95 -6.43
C LEU A 452 2.33 3.53 -6.57
N PHE A 453 1.70 2.55 -5.91
CA PHE A 453 2.06 1.13 -6.01
C PHE A 453 1.99 0.62 -7.44
N MET A 454 0.86 0.86 -8.12
CA MET A 454 0.64 0.44 -9.49
C MET A 454 1.62 1.09 -10.46
N GLY A 455 1.94 2.38 -10.25
CA GLY A 455 2.95 3.09 -11.03
C GLY A 455 4.33 2.46 -10.90
N MET A 456 4.81 2.27 -9.67
CA MET A 456 6.12 1.65 -9.41
C MET A 456 6.19 0.20 -9.92
N LEU A 457 5.08 -0.55 -9.78
CA LEU A 457 4.99 -1.89 -10.32
C LEU A 457 5.07 -1.89 -11.84
N PHE A 458 4.24 -1.08 -12.50
CA PHE A 458 4.20 -1.00 -13.94
C PHE A 458 5.58 -0.66 -14.52
N THR A 459 6.26 0.33 -13.94
CA THR A 459 7.59 0.72 -14.42
C THR A 459 8.65 -0.33 -14.14
N SER A 460 8.59 -1.01 -12.99
CA SER A 460 9.48 -2.14 -12.70
C SER A 460 9.28 -3.30 -13.68
N LEU A 461 8.04 -3.59 -14.07
CA LEU A 461 7.70 -4.70 -14.96
C LEU A 461 8.09 -4.42 -16.42
N VAL A 462 7.84 -3.20 -16.92
CA VAL A 462 8.21 -2.81 -18.29
C VAL A 462 9.75 -2.75 -18.47
N LEU A 463 10.50 -2.58 -17.38
CA LEU A 463 11.95 -2.55 -17.40
C LEU A 463 12.61 -3.90 -17.06
N ALA A 464 11.84 -4.94 -16.71
CA ALA A 464 12.38 -6.24 -16.27
C ALA A 464 12.83 -7.15 -17.45
N GLU A 465 13.12 -6.60 -18.62
CA GLU A 465 13.56 -7.35 -19.80
C GLU A 465 14.98 -7.93 -19.56
N ASN A 466 15.05 -9.20 -19.12
CA ASN A 466 16.20 -10.13 -19.17
C ASN A 466 17.17 -10.29 -17.98
N THR A 467 17.01 -9.64 -16.81
CA THR A 467 17.99 -9.77 -15.69
C THR A 467 17.35 -10.09 -14.33
N GLY A 468 17.33 -11.37 -13.94
CA GLY A 468 16.68 -11.85 -12.70
C GLY A 468 17.25 -11.27 -11.40
N VAL A 469 18.52 -10.85 -11.36
CA VAL A 469 19.15 -10.25 -10.16
C VAL A 469 18.74 -8.79 -9.97
N GLU A 470 18.63 -8.02 -11.05
CA GLU A 470 18.24 -6.61 -11.03
C GLU A 470 16.76 -6.46 -10.66
N ALA A 471 15.91 -7.36 -11.16
CA ALA A 471 14.50 -7.45 -10.79
C ALA A 471 14.31 -7.61 -9.27
N LYS A 472 15.12 -8.46 -8.61
CA LYS A 472 15.08 -8.63 -7.15
C LYS A 472 15.38 -7.31 -6.41
N SER A 473 16.37 -6.55 -6.88
CA SER A 473 16.78 -5.30 -6.24
C SER A 473 15.70 -4.22 -6.33
N LYS A 474 15.03 -4.09 -7.48
CA LYS A 474 13.90 -3.18 -7.69
C LYS A 474 12.68 -3.55 -6.85
N LEU A 475 12.39 -4.84 -6.69
CA LEU A 475 11.28 -5.28 -5.83
C LEU A 475 11.54 -4.97 -4.36
N ILE A 476 12.79 -5.12 -3.89
CA ILE A 476 13.17 -4.70 -2.54
C ILE A 476 13.01 -3.17 -2.38
N LEU A 477 13.46 -2.39 -3.37
CA LEU A 477 13.28 -0.93 -3.38
C LEU A 477 11.81 -0.55 -3.32
N LEU A 478 10.96 -1.20 -4.12
CA LEU A 478 9.52 -0.92 -4.15
C LEU A 478 8.91 -1.06 -2.76
N VAL A 479 9.29 -2.09 -2.02
CA VAL A 479 8.79 -2.27 -0.65
C VAL A 479 9.33 -1.20 0.30
N GLN A 480 10.61 -0.83 0.18
CA GLN A 480 11.19 0.26 0.98
C GLN A 480 10.42 1.57 0.80
N TYR A 481 9.94 1.87 -0.41
CA TYR A 481 9.10 3.05 -0.67
C TYR A 481 7.65 2.87 -0.21
N MET A 482 7.07 1.69 -0.42
CA MET A 482 5.66 1.45 -0.10
C MET A 482 5.36 1.34 1.39
N LEU A 483 6.28 0.71 2.14
CA LEU A 483 6.05 0.41 3.55
C LEU A 483 5.76 1.68 4.38
N PRO A 484 6.53 2.78 4.27
CA PRO A 484 6.22 4.03 4.94
C PRO A 484 4.93 4.70 4.45
N VAL A 485 4.61 4.59 3.15
CA VAL A 485 3.46 5.26 2.54
C VAL A 485 2.13 4.78 3.14
N PHE A 486 2.04 3.53 3.61
CA PHE A 486 0.83 3.05 4.31
C PHE A 486 0.50 3.85 5.59
N ALA A 487 1.50 4.49 6.20
CA ALA A 487 1.26 5.35 7.36
C ALA A 487 0.39 6.57 7.00
N LEU A 488 0.31 6.95 5.73
CA LEU A 488 -0.62 7.97 5.23
C LEU A 488 -2.08 7.58 5.49
N VAL A 489 -2.41 6.31 5.23
CA VAL A 489 -3.75 5.74 5.50
C VAL A 489 -4.04 5.76 6.99
N LEU A 490 -3.08 5.29 7.81
CA LEU A 490 -3.21 5.30 9.26
C LEU A 490 -3.40 6.72 9.81
N GLY A 491 -2.58 7.66 9.34
CA GLY A 491 -2.65 9.07 9.72
C GLY A 491 -4.00 9.69 9.40
N GLN A 492 -4.57 9.36 8.22
CA GLN A 492 -5.90 9.81 7.86
C GLN A 492 -6.98 9.20 8.77
N GLN A 493 -6.93 7.91 9.05
CA GLN A 493 -7.88 7.25 9.98
C GLN A 493 -7.78 7.83 11.40
N TYR A 494 -6.55 8.05 11.88
CA TYR A 494 -6.26 8.62 13.19
C TYR A 494 -6.76 10.06 13.30
N GLY A 495 -6.41 10.92 12.33
CA GLY A 495 -6.74 12.34 12.31
C GLY A 495 -8.24 12.63 12.21
N LEU A 496 -9.06 11.68 11.75
CA LEU A 496 -10.51 11.80 11.71
C LEU A 496 -11.18 11.71 13.09
N LYS A 497 -10.54 11.07 14.07
CA LYS A 497 -11.08 10.99 15.44
C LYS A 497 -11.07 12.37 16.12
N ARG A 498 -11.88 12.53 17.18
CA ARG A 498 -11.92 13.76 17.97
C ARG A 498 -10.62 13.89 18.78
N ASP A 499 -10.10 15.11 18.89
CA ASP A 499 -8.90 15.47 19.65
C ASP A 499 -7.63 14.68 19.30
N ALA A 500 -7.58 14.10 18.10
CA ALA A 500 -6.48 13.24 17.66
C ALA A 500 -5.12 13.95 17.72
N ILE A 501 -5.07 15.22 17.29
CA ILE A 501 -3.84 16.04 17.31
C ILE A 501 -3.41 16.29 18.76
N SER A 502 -4.34 16.68 19.65
CA SER A 502 -4.06 16.86 21.08
C SER A 502 -3.51 15.58 21.74
N TYR A 503 -4.08 14.41 21.46
CA TYR A 503 -3.55 13.14 21.99
C TYR A 503 -2.15 12.82 21.46
N ALA A 504 -1.91 13.00 20.16
CA ALA A 504 -0.58 12.79 19.58
C ALA A 504 0.45 13.76 20.19
N ALA A 505 0.08 15.03 20.37
CA ALA A 505 0.93 16.04 20.99
C ALA A 505 1.27 15.71 22.46
N LYS A 506 0.29 15.23 23.25
CA LYS A 506 0.52 14.79 24.64
C LYS A 506 1.51 13.63 24.70
N VAL A 507 1.34 12.64 23.83
CA VAL A 507 2.26 11.51 23.72
C VAL A 507 3.67 11.98 23.34
N LEU A 508 3.79 12.83 22.32
CA LEU A 508 5.08 13.40 21.90
C LEU A 508 5.75 14.17 23.04
N PHE A 509 4.99 14.98 23.77
CA PHE A 509 5.50 15.72 24.93
C PHE A 509 6.12 14.79 25.98
N PHE A 510 5.36 13.78 26.45
CA PHE A 510 5.87 12.84 27.47
C PHE A 510 7.04 12.01 26.95
N MET A 511 6.98 11.59 25.69
CA MET A 511 8.05 10.83 25.07
C MET A 511 9.34 11.65 25.00
N LEU A 512 9.28 12.91 24.57
CA LEU A 512 10.44 13.80 24.50
C LEU A 512 11.01 14.08 25.88
N PHE A 513 10.15 14.27 26.88
CA PHE A 513 10.54 14.49 28.27
C PHE A 513 11.32 13.32 28.87
N ILE A 514 11.16 12.11 28.34
CA ILE A 514 11.86 10.91 28.80
C ILE A 514 13.07 10.62 27.92
N ILE A 515 12.88 10.51 26.60
CA ILE A 515 13.90 10.02 25.67
C ILE A 515 15.06 11.00 25.55
N VAL A 516 14.78 12.29 25.38
CA VAL A 516 15.82 13.29 25.09
C VAL A 516 16.78 13.45 26.27
N PRO A 517 16.32 13.61 27.54
CA PRO A 517 17.22 13.64 28.69
C PRO A 517 18.02 12.34 28.86
N LEU A 518 17.42 11.17 28.62
CA LEU A 518 18.13 9.89 28.72
C LEU A 518 19.23 9.77 27.66
N GLU A 519 18.97 10.22 26.43
CA GLU A 519 19.96 10.21 25.34
C GLU A 519 21.12 11.16 25.65
N LEU A 520 20.81 12.37 26.13
CA LEU A 520 21.82 13.34 26.58
C LEU A 520 22.64 12.82 27.77
N LEU A 521 21.99 12.24 28.78
CA LEU A 521 22.68 11.69 29.95
C LEU A 521 23.60 10.53 29.56
N SER A 522 23.13 9.62 28.69
CA SER A 522 23.96 8.54 28.14
C SER A 522 25.16 9.08 27.36
N THR A 523 24.97 10.16 26.63
CA THR A 523 26.03 10.85 25.89
C THR A 523 27.09 11.44 26.82
N LEU A 524 26.65 12.16 27.86
CA LEU A 524 27.53 12.80 28.84
C LEU A 524 28.29 11.79 29.71
N THR A 525 27.61 10.75 30.21
CA THR A 525 28.23 9.70 31.05
C THR A 525 29.30 8.90 30.30
N LYS A 526 29.18 8.79 28.98
CA LYS A 526 30.18 8.15 28.12
C LYS A 526 31.28 9.10 27.64
N GLY A 527 31.20 10.39 28.00
CA GLY A 527 32.15 11.40 27.55
C GLY A 527 32.15 11.62 26.03
N LEU A 528 31.03 11.33 25.36
CA LEU A 528 30.94 11.48 23.91
C LEU A 528 30.58 12.93 23.56
N GLY A 529 31.31 13.54 22.61
CA GLY A 529 30.98 14.85 22.05
C GLY A 529 29.82 14.84 21.05
N LEU A 530 29.28 13.67 20.73
CA LEU A 530 28.16 13.46 19.80
C LEU A 530 27.13 12.55 20.47
N LEU A 531 25.86 12.64 20.06
CA LEU A 531 24.80 11.80 20.64
C LEU A 531 25.20 10.32 20.65
N SER A 532 25.02 9.67 21.80
CA SER A 532 25.25 8.24 21.93
C SER A 532 24.11 7.47 21.25
N PRO A 533 24.40 6.40 20.48
CA PRO A 533 23.35 5.53 19.96
C PRO A 533 22.58 4.81 21.06
N SER A 534 23.12 4.64 22.27
CA SER A 534 22.51 3.80 23.31
C SER A 534 21.70 4.59 24.34
N LEU A 535 20.51 4.09 24.67
CA LEU A 535 19.65 4.52 25.77
C LEU A 535 19.66 3.53 26.95
N TYR A 536 20.84 3.01 27.29
CA TYR A 536 21.08 1.95 28.29
C TYR A 536 20.43 0.58 27.96
N PHE A 537 19.11 0.54 27.74
CA PHE A 537 18.35 -0.69 27.48
C PHE A 537 18.31 -1.09 26.00
N PHE A 538 18.29 -0.10 25.11
CA PHE A 538 18.25 -0.30 23.65
C PHE A 538 19.03 0.79 22.94
N SER A 539 19.27 0.62 21.64
CA SER A 539 19.96 1.63 20.82
C SER A 539 19.05 2.24 19.75
N ILE A 540 19.20 3.53 19.51
CA ILE A 540 18.51 4.28 18.47
C ILE A 540 19.31 4.16 17.17
N TYR A 541 18.70 3.53 16.16
CA TYR A 541 19.24 3.52 14.81
C TYR A 541 19.10 4.92 14.18
N GLN A 542 20.14 5.38 13.49
CA GLN A 542 20.19 6.71 12.86
C GLN A 542 20.00 7.92 13.83
N HIS A 543 20.48 7.76 15.07
CA HIS A 543 20.42 8.75 16.15
C HIS A 543 21.02 10.14 15.80
N MET A 544 21.94 10.23 14.84
CA MET A 544 22.56 11.53 14.48
C MET A 544 21.78 12.36 13.45
N GLN A 545 20.95 11.73 12.60
CA GLN A 545 20.44 12.42 11.41
C GLN A 545 18.92 12.45 11.30
N TYR A 546 18.26 11.30 11.35
CA TYR A 546 16.83 11.19 11.05
C TYR A 546 15.98 11.31 12.32
N VAL A 547 16.37 10.62 13.39
CA VAL A 547 15.63 10.65 14.67
C VAL A 547 15.60 12.05 15.29
N PRO A 548 16.70 12.84 15.29
CA PRO A 548 16.65 14.19 15.85
C PRO A 548 15.68 15.13 15.13
N VAL A 549 15.59 15.03 13.80
CA VAL A 549 14.65 15.85 13.00
C VAL A 549 13.21 15.49 13.35
N VAL A 550 12.92 14.20 13.51
CA VAL A 550 11.62 13.69 13.95
C VAL A 550 11.27 14.19 15.36
N LEU A 551 12.20 14.10 16.32
CA LEU A 551 11.97 14.51 17.71
C LEU A 551 11.77 16.03 17.82
N VAL A 552 12.53 16.83 17.07
CA VAL A 552 12.31 18.29 16.99
C VAL A 552 10.97 18.61 16.35
N GLY A 553 10.57 17.91 15.28
CA GLY A 553 9.23 18.05 14.70
C GLY A 553 8.14 17.73 15.73
N GLY A 554 8.32 16.67 16.52
CA GLY A 554 7.44 16.33 17.62
C GLY A 554 7.36 17.42 18.70
N PHE A 555 8.50 18.05 19.03
CA PHE A 555 8.56 19.16 19.97
C PHE A 555 7.78 20.38 19.45
N VAL A 556 7.96 20.74 18.17
CA VAL A 556 7.21 21.85 17.55
C VAL A 556 5.70 21.55 17.56
N ILE A 557 5.28 20.33 17.25
CA ILE A 557 3.86 19.94 17.34
C ILE A 557 3.34 20.08 18.77
N ALA A 558 4.09 19.60 19.78
CA ALA A 558 3.72 19.71 21.18
C ALA A 558 3.64 21.17 21.65
N LEU A 559 4.60 22.00 21.22
CA LEU A 559 4.65 23.43 21.54
C LEU A 559 3.41 24.17 21.03
N PHE A 560 3.03 23.96 19.77
CA PHE A 560 1.86 24.60 19.19
C PHE A 560 0.55 24.04 19.76
N SER A 561 0.48 22.74 20.05
CA SER A 561 -0.78 22.09 20.45
C SER A 561 -1.09 22.21 21.95
N LEU A 562 -0.06 22.24 22.82
CA LEU A 562 -0.25 22.17 24.27
C LEU A 562 0.07 23.47 25.02
N SER A 563 0.57 24.50 24.34
CA SER A 563 0.92 25.78 24.98
C SER A 563 -0.26 26.47 25.67
N ASP A 564 -1.48 26.27 25.16
CA ASP A 564 -2.67 26.85 25.76
C ASP A 564 -3.09 26.14 27.07
N GLU A 565 -2.73 24.87 27.25
CA GLU A 565 -3.04 24.06 28.43
C GLU A 565 -2.07 24.37 29.60
N VAL A 566 -2.59 24.95 30.69
CA VAL A 566 -1.80 25.41 31.86
C VAL A 566 -0.87 24.34 32.43
N GLY A 567 -1.30 23.06 32.42
CA GLY A 567 -0.53 21.94 32.96
C GLY A 567 0.78 21.64 32.21
N TYR A 568 0.89 21.99 30.93
CA TYR A 568 2.04 21.61 30.09
C TYR A 568 3.05 22.74 29.87
N ARG A 569 2.69 24.00 30.18
CA ARG A 569 3.49 25.19 29.87
C ARG A 569 4.90 25.16 30.46
N ARG A 570 5.02 24.89 31.76
CA ARG A 570 6.33 24.83 32.45
C ARG A 570 7.21 23.72 31.88
N GLY A 571 6.59 22.58 31.57
CA GLY A 571 7.29 21.46 30.95
C GLY A 571 7.81 21.79 29.55
N LEU A 572 7.03 22.51 28.73
CA LEU A 572 7.46 22.96 27.40
C LEU A 572 8.62 23.96 27.46
N LEU A 573 8.63 24.85 28.46
CA LEU A 573 9.74 25.79 28.70
C LEU A 573 11.03 25.06 29.09
N LEU A 574 10.94 24.07 29.98
CA LEU A 574 12.10 23.25 30.33
C LEU A 574 12.60 22.46 29.10
N LEU A 575 11.65 21.86 28.37
CA LEU A 575 11.95 21.05 27.21
C LEU A 575 12.58 21.89 26.08
N SER A 576 12.24 23.17 25.92
CA SER A 576 12.86 24.01 24.87
C SER A 576 14.36 24.20 25.08
N GLY A 577 14.81 24.40 26.33
CA GLY A 577 16.24 24.46 26.66
C GLY A 577 16.95 23.12 26.43
N VAL A 578 16.34 22.02 26.88
CA VAL A 578 16.86 20.66 26.69
C VAL A 578 16.95 20.30 25.20
N MET A 579 15.95 20.67 24.39
CA MET A 579 15.96 20.45 22.95
C MET A 579 17.04 21.28 22.24
N GLY A 580 17.30 22.50 22.71
CA GLY A 580 18.42 23.31 22.21
C GLY A 580 19.77 22.62 22.42
N TRP A 581 19.97 22.00 23.59
CA TRP A 581 21.16 21.19 23.89
C TRP A 581 21.20 19.93 23.01
N TYR A 582 20.10 19.19 22.94
CA TYR A 582 19.96 17.96 22.16
C TYR A 582 20.35 18.14 20.69
N VAL A 583 19.83 19.17 20.05
CA VAL A 583 20.04 19.41 18.61
C VAL A 583 21.51 19.69 18.30
N SER A 584 22.22 20.39 19.17
CA SER A 584 23.65 20.64 18.98
C SER A 584 24.48 19.36 19.06
N PHE A 585 24.19 18.45 20.01
CA PHE A 585 24.86 17.15 20.12
C PHE A 585 24.50 16.22 18.96
N SER A 586 23.31 16.37 18.38
CA SER A 586 22.91 15.59 17.19
C SER A 586 23.70 15.97 15.95
N PHE A 587 24.28 17.17 15.93
CA PHE A 587 25.00 17.73 14.79
C PHE A 587 24.17 17.83 13.48
N SER A 588 22.85 17.70 13.57
CA SER A 588 21.93 17.76 12.43
C SER A 588 21.51 19.20 12.12
N MET A 589 22.01 19.76 11.02
CA MET A 589 21.65 21.11 10.56
C MET A 589 20.14 21.27 10.35
N LEU A 590 19.47 20.24 9.84
CA LEU A 590 18.03 20.28 9.60
C LEU A 590 17.22 20.32 10.90
N ALA A 591 17.67 19.60 11.94
CA ALA A 591 17.03 19.64 13.25
C ALA A 591 17.18 21.04 13.88
N CYS A 592 18.35 21.67 13.71
CA CYS A 592 18.58 23.05 14.16
C CYS A 592 17.70 24.06 13.43
N VAL A 593 17.64 23.98 12.09
CA VAL A 593 16.78 24.86 11.30
C VAL A 593 15.31 24.69 11.70
N LEU A 594 14.83 23.45 11.86
CA LEU A 594 13.46 23.19 12.27
C LEU A 594 13.15 23.74 13.67
N LEU A 595 14.08 23.60 14.62
CA LEU A 595 13.90 24.13 15.98
C LEU A 595 13.83 25.66 15.98
N VAL A 596 14.75 26.33 15.29
CA VAL A 596 14.80 27.80 15.20
C VAL A 596 13.57 28.33 14.48
N VAL A 597 13.23 27.79 13.31
CA VAL A 597 12.07 28.24 12.53
C VAL A 597 10.77 27.98 13.30
N GLY A 598 10.64 26.81 13.93
CA GLY A 598 9.46 26.42 14.71
C GLY A 598 9.24 27.31 15.93
N THR A 599 10.30 27.56 16.73
CA THR A 599 10.21 28.42 17.93
C THR A 599 9.98 29.89 17.57
N LEU A 600 10.63 30.40 16.52
CA LEU A 600 10.38 31.76 16.02
C LEU A 600 8.97 31.93 15.46
N SER A 601 8.47 30.96 14.70
CA SER A 601 7.10 30.99 14.16
C SER A 601 6.06 30.97 15.27
N PHE A 602 6.30 30.20 16.34
CA PHE A 602 5.46 30.19 17.54
C PHE A 602 5.45 31.57 18.23
N PHE A 603 6.63 32.19 18.39
CA PHE A 603 6.74 33.54 18.94
C PHE A 603 6.02 34.60 18.10
N ILE A 604 6.25 34.62 16.78
CA ILE A 604 5.61 35.56 15.85
C ILE A 604 4.09 35.43 15.90
N ARG A 605 3.56 34.20 15.89
CA ARG A 605 2.12 33.98 16.02
C ARG A 605 1.56 34.57 17.31
N ASN A 606 2.19 34.26 18.44
CA ASN A 606 1.74 34.71 19.75
C ASN A 606 1.86 36.24 19.92
N LEU A 607 2.87 36.84 19.29
CA LEU A 607 3.01 38.28 19.20
C LEU A 607 1.87 38.92 18.40
N GLN A 608 1.55 38.36 17.22
CA GLN A 608 0.45 38.85 16.38
C GLN A 608 -0.92 38.69 17.02
N LEU A 609 -1.15 37.56 17.71
CA LEU A 609 -2.40 37.30 18.44
C LEU A 609 -2.45 37.95 19.83
N ARG A 610 -1.39 38.69 20.23
CA ARG A 610 -1.22 39.33 21.54
C ARG A 610 -1.51 38.40 22.73
N ARG A 611 -1.13 37.13 22.62
CA ARG A 611 -1.42 36.08 23.61
C ARG A 611 -0.13 35.41 24.07
N ASN A 612 0.07 35.25 25.38
CA ASN A 612 1.21 34.53 25.98
C ASN A 612 2.60 34.96 25.44
N ILE A 613 2.79 36.26 25.13
CA ILE A 613 4.02 36.80 24.51
C ILE A 613 5.26 36.50 25.36
N TRP A 614 5.14 36.67 26.69
CA TRP A 614 6.24 36.42 27.61
C TRP A 614 6.71 34.96 27.57
N GLU A 615 5.77 34.02 27.62
CA GLU A 615 6.08 32.59 27.58
C GLU A 615 6.73 32.21 26.24
N SER A 616 6.25 32.74 25.11
CA SER A 616 6.87 32.45 23.82
C SER A 616 8.25 33.08 23.65
N SER A 617 8.50 34.28 24.21
CA SER A 617 9.85 34.85 24.28
C SER A 617 10.80 33.97 25.09
N LEU A 618 10.35 33.45 26.23
CA LEU A 618 11.15 32.53 27.05
C LEU A 618 11.46 31.22 26.33
N VAL A 619 10.53 30.66 25.56
CA VAL A 619 10.79 29.46 24.74
C VAL A 619 11.94 29.70 23.76
N VAL A 620 11.90 30.82 23.02
CA VAL A 620 12.96 31.20 22.06
C VAL A 620 14.28 31.44 22.78
N LEU A 621 14.25 32.16 23.91
CA LEU A 621 15.45 32.42 24.72
C LEU A 621 16.09 31.13 25.22
N PHE A 622 15.33 30.21 25.82
CA PHE A 622 15.86 28.95 26.33
C PHE A 622 16.37 28.03 25.22
N ALA A 623 15.67 27.95 24.07
CA ALA A 623 16.18 27.19 22.93
C ALA A 623 17.50 27.78 22.41
N GLY A 624 17.59 29.11 22.28
CA GLY A 624 18.81 29.81 21.87
C GLY A 624 19.96 29.67 22.86
N LEU A 625 19.68 29.77 24.17
CA LEU A 625 20.66 29.51 25.23
C LEU A 625 21.14 28.05 25.19
N GLY A 626 20.24 27.09 25.00
CA GLY A 626 20.59 25.68 24.84
C GLY A 626 21.55 25.44 23.69
N ILE A 627 21.27 26.04 22.51
CA ILE A 627 22.13 25.96 21.33
C ILE A 627 23.49 26.64 21.56
N THR A 628 23.49 27.86 22.11
CA THR A 628 24.74 28.62 22.32
C THR A 628 25.65 27.97 23.36
N LEU A 629 25.11 27.52 24.51
CA LEU A 629 25.89 26.83 25.55
C LEU A 629 26.51 25.54 25.02
N SER A 630 25.76 24.76 24.25
CA SER A 630 26.25 23.52 23.65
C SER A 630 27.25 23.78 22.53
N LEU A 631 27.10 24.86 21.74
CA LEU A 631 28.13 25.30 20.80
C LEU A 631 29.40 25.72 21.52
N VAL A 632 29.35 26.49 22.62
CA VAL A 632 30.54 26.83 23.41
C VAL A 632 31.24 25.57 23.93
N PHE A 633 30.47 24.59 24.41
CA PHE A 633 30.99 23.28 24.82
C PHE A 633 31.68 22.54 23.66
N LEU A 634 31.10 22.55 22.46
CA LEU A 634 31.64 21.89 21.26
C LEU A 634 32.79 22.66 20.58
N VAL A 635 32.79 23.99 20.63
CA VAL A 635 33.81 24.89 20.04
C VAL A 635 35.16 24.73 20.75
N SER A 636 35.18 24.16 21.95
CA SER A 636 36.43 23.72 22.58
C SER A 636 37.12 22.53 21.85
N GLY A 637 36.52 21.95 20.81
CA GLY A 637 37.10 20.89 19.98
C GLY A 637 37.23 21.22 18.48
N ASP A 638 38.23 20.64 17.83
CA ASP A 638 38.57 20.80 16.39
C ASP A 638 37.47 20.37 15.40
N LEU A 639 36.39 19.76 15.89
CA LEU A 639 35.34 19.11 15.12
C LEU A 639 34.45 20.09 14.33
N LEU A 640 34.22 21.30 14.87
CA LEU A 640 33.45 22.34 14.20
C LEU A 640 34.21 22.95 13.01
N ARG A 641 35.54 23.11 13.15
CA ARG A 641 36.41 23.56 12.06
C ARG A 641 36.44 22.55 10.91
N ALA A 642 36.51 21.25 11.24
CA ALA A 642 36.48 20.17 10.26
C ALA A 642 35.18 20.10 9.44
N LYS A 643 34.00 20.33 10.03
CA LYS A 643 32.71 20.22 9.30
C LYS A 643 32.41 21.42 8.40
N PHE A 644 32.85 22.62 8.79
CA PHE A 644 32.62 23.83 7.99
C PHE A 644 33.76 24.10 7.00
N GLY A 645 34.81 23.26 6.99
CA GLY A 645 35.97 23.43 6.10
C GLY A 645 36.77 24.70 6.39
N VAL A 646 36.57 25.32 7.55
CA VAL A 646 37.25 26.56 7.92
C VAL A 646 38.55 26.19 8.64
N GLY A 647 39.61 26.00 7.87
CA GLY A 647 40.98 26.00 8.38
C GLY A 647 41.77 24.68 8.35
N LEU A 648 41.40 23.67 7.56
CA LEU A 648 42.30 22.53 7.33
C LEU A 648 43.33 22.91 6.26
N GLN A 649 44.51 23.36 6.71
CA GLN A 649 45.72 23.33 5.89
C GLN A 649 46.06 21.87 5.59
N GLU A 650 46.28 21.54 4.31
CA GLU A 650 46.77 20.23 3.89
C GLU A 650 48.12 19.96 4.58
N GLY A 651 48.16 19.05 5.54
CA GLY A 651 49.42 18.49 6.05
C GLY A 651 49.58 18.35 7.57
N GLU A 652 48.72 18.93 8.40
CA GLU A 652 48.84 18.73 9.86
C GLU A 652 47.98 17.57 10.35
N PRO A 653 48.55 16.53 11.01
CA PRO A 653 47.77 15.51 11.68
C PRO A 653 46.97 16.17 12.81
N PRO A 654 45.69 15.82 13.01
CA PRO A 654 44.85 16.47 14.01
C PRO A 654 45.42 16.24 15.41
N GLY A 655 46.04 17.27 15.96
CA GLY A 655 46.68 17.25 17.28
C GLY A 655 45.67 17.23 18.42
N GLY A 656 45.98 16.45 19.46
CA GLY A 656 45.53 16.70 20.84
C GLY A 656 44.32 15.91 21.33
N LEU A 657 43.21 15.87 20.58
CA LEU A 657 41.93 15.31 21.09
C LEU A 657 41.40 14.10 20.30
N LEU A 658 41.85 13.91 19.05
CA LEU A 658 41.51 12.75 18.22
C LEU A 658 42.33 11.50 18.59
N GLY A 659 43.49 11.65 19.25
CA GLY A 659 44.31 10.54 19.74
C GLY A 659 43.63 9.65 20.79
N GLY A 660 42.66 10.19 21.54
CA GLY A 660 41.85 9.41 22.50
C GLY A 660 40.71 8.62 21.86
N LEU A 661 40.38 8.88 20.59
CA LEU A 661 39.35 8.20 19.80
C LEU A 661 39.90 7.10 18.88
N GLY A 662 41.21 6.84 18.93
CA GLY A 662 41.95 5.93 18.05
C GLY A 662 41.53 4.45 18.08
N GLY A 663 40.57 4.07 18.92
CA GLY A 663 39.94 2.74 18.90
C GLY A 663 38.61 2.66 18.14
N PHE A 664 38.01 3.78 17.74
CA PHE A 664 36.62 3.82 17.23
C PHE A 664 36.44 4.49 15.87
N VAL A 665 37.46 5.18 15.35
CA VAL A 665 37.37 5.91 14.07
C VAL A 665 38.57 5.55 13.21
N ASP A 666 38.32 4.80 12.14
CA ASP A 666 39.29 4.50 11.10
C ASP A 666 39.66 5.79 10.36
N SER A 667 40.93 6.20 10.46
CA SER A 667 41.42 7.53 10.05
C SER A 667 41.32 7.77 8.55
N ASP A 668 41.30 6.72 7.73
CA ASP A 668 41.27 6.83 6.26
C ASP A 668 39.91 7.25 5.69
N ARG A 669 38.85 7.31 6.51
CA ARG A 669 37.50 7.73 6.05
C ARG A 669 37.09 9.14 6.48
N VAL A 670 37.92 9.85 7.24
CA VAL A 670 37.58 11.17 7.81
C VAL A 670 37.76 12.31 6.79
N VAL A 671 38.45 12.07 5.67
CA VAL A 671 38.87 13.11 4.70
C VAL A 671 37.75 13.58 3.75
N HIS A 672 36.60 12.93 3.67
CA HIS A 672 35.49 13.34 2.78
C HIS A 672 34.37 14.09 3.51
N LEU A 673 34.68 15.23 4.13
CA LEU A 673 33.71 16.04 4.89
C LEU A 673 33.20 17.29 4.15
N ASN A 674 33.42 17.43 2.84
CA ASN A 674 32.82 18.51 2.06
C ASN A 674 31.40 18.16 1.57
N ASN A 675 30.51 17.96 2.54
CA ASN A 675 29.16 17.39 2.45
C ASN A 675 28.18 18.13 1.51
N ARG A 676 28.53 19.32 1.00
CA ARG A 676 27.69 20.10 0.07
C ARG A 676 28.14 19.95 -1.39
N ALA A 677 29.44 20.07 -1.64
CA ALA A 677 29.99 19.93 -2.99
C ALA A 677 29.77 18.51 -3.53
N GLU A 678 29.99 17.50 -2.69
CA GLU A 678 29.74 16.09 -3.03
C GLU A 678 28.26 15.81 -3.36
N ARG A 679 27.31 16.44 -2.63
CA ARG A 679 25.88 16.30 -2.93
C ARG A 679 25.48 16.91 -4.27
N LEU A 680 26.10 18.04 -4.64
CA LEU A 680 25.86 18.64 -5.95
C LEU A 680 26.32 17.72 -7.06
N VAL A 681 27.48 17.06 -6.90
CA VAL A 681 27.96 16.04 -7.85
C VAL A 681 26.98 14.86 -7.94
N TYR A 682 26.46 14.39 -6.80
CA TYR A 682 25.45 13.33 -6.81
C TYR A 682 24.16 13.78 -7.50
N TRP A 683 23.68 14.98 -7.22
CA TRP A 683 22.48 15.50 -7.87
C TRP A 683 22.66 15.66 -9.38
N ASP A 684 23.83 16.14 -9.80
CA ASP A 684 24.17 16.28 -11.21
C ASP A 684 24.12 14.92 -11.93
N PHE A 685 24.74 13.89 -11.35
CA PHE A 685 24.67 12.52 -11.85
C PHE A 685 23.23 11.99 -11.95
N TYR A 686 22.44 12.12 -10.89
CA TYR A 686 21.05 11.62 -10.92
C TYR A 686 20.19 12.39 -11.92
N VAL A 687 20.37 13.71 -12.03
CA VAL A 687 19.63 14.54 -12.99
C VAL A 687 20.04 14.23 -14.42
N SER A 688 21.34 14.11 -14.71
CA SER A 688 21.82 13.77 -16.05
C SER A 688 21.21 12.45 -16.51
N GLU A 689 21.34 11.40 -15.68
CA GLU A 689 20.80 10.08 -16.01
C GLU A 689 19.28 10.13 -16.24
N ILE A 690 18.52 10.79 -15.34
CA ILE A 690 17.06 10.95 -15.50
C ILE A 690 16.68 11.56 -16.86
N PHE A 691 17.48 12.47 -17.39
CA PHE A 691 17.23 13.15 -18.66
C PHE A 691 18.01 12.58 -19.86
N ASP A 692 18.77 11.49 -19.69
CA ASP A 692 19.54 10.87 -20.78
C ASP A 692 18.63 10.27 -21.87
N ASP A 693 17.49 9.69 -21.49
CA ASP A 693 16.50 9.14 -22.43
C ASP A 693 15.05 9.42 -22.00
N PHE A 694 14.16 9.58 -22.97
CA PHE A 694 12.73 9.77 -22.74
C PHE A 694 12.11 8.55 -22.02
N ARG A 695 12.56 7.33 -22.34
CA ARG A 695 12.12 6.11 -21.64
C ARG A 695 12.55 6.17 -20.17
N SER A 696 13.80 6.55 -19.90
CA SER A 696 14.36 6.69 -18.55
C SER A 696 13.64 7.74 -17.71
N PHE A 697 13.27 8.89 -18.27
CA PHE A 697 12.51 9.90 -17.55
C PHE A 697 11.13 9.38 -17.10
N TRP A 698 10.38 8.73 -18.00
CA TRP A 698 9.02 8.30 -17.72
C TRP A 698 8.92 7.02 -16.91
N LEU A 699 9.82 6.06 -17.15
CA LEU A 699 9.78 4.72 -16.57
C LEU A 699 10.90 4.46 -15.54
N GLY A 700 11.91 5.31 -15.46
CA GLY A 700 13.10 5.10 -14.61
C GLY A 700 14.18 4.27 -15.31
N HIS A 701 15.31 4.11 -14.62
CA HIS A 701 16.47 3.36 -15.10
C HIS A 701 16.35 1.87 -14.80
N VAL A 702 16.86 1.03 -15.68
CA VAL A 702 16.98 -0.42 -15.46
C VAL A 702 17.99 -0.72 -14.35
N ASN A 703 19.15 -0.09 -14.43
CA ASN A 703 20.28 -0.33 -13.54
C ASN A 703 20.16 0.47 -12.24
N VAL A 704 20.56 -0.15 -11.13
CA VAL A 704 20.74 0.55 -9.85
C VAL A 704 22.09 1.26 -9.90
N PRO A 705 22.22 2.50 -9.37
CA PRO A 705 23.51 3.19 -9.33
C PRO A 705 24.53 2.38 -8.54
N ASP A 706 25.81 2.45 -8.94
CA ASP A 706 26.91 1.86 -8.19
C ASP A 706 27.00 2.55 -6.82
N ARG A 707 26.55 1.84 -5.77
CA ARG A 707 26.46 2.36 -4.41
C ARG A 707 27.82 2.66 -3.78
N ASN A 708 28.90 2.16 -4.35
CA ASN A 708 30.26 2.50 -3.90
C ASN A 708 30.68 3.90 -4.35
N LYS A 709 30.12 4.38 -5.47
CA LYS A 709 30.39 5.72 -6.03
C LYS A 709 29.29 6.73 -5.70
N PHE A 710 28.03 6.29 -5.76
CA PHE A 710 26.84 7.10 -5.53
C PHE A 710 25.96 6.39 -4.48
N PRO A 711 26.26 6.55 -3.18
CA PRO A 711 25.56 5.81 -2.13
C PRO A 711 24.09 6.18 -2.01
N SER A 712 23.73 7.43 -2.32
CA SER A 712 22.35 7.92 -2.34
C SER A 712 22.26 9.27 -3.06
N ALA A 713 21.12 9.56 -3.69
CA ALA A 713 20.82 10.89 -4.23
C ALA A 713 20.72 11.97 -3.14
N HIS A 714 20.56 11.61 -1.86
CA HIS A 714 20.25 12.57 -0.78
C HIS A 714 19.04 13.47 -1.09
N ASN A 715 18.15 13.04 -1.98
CA ASN A 715 16.91 13.70 -2.32
C ASN A 715 15.90 12.60 -2.64
N TYR A 716 14.80 12.54 -1.89
CA TYR A 716 13.81 11.50 -2.04
C TYR A 716 13.18 11.46 -3.43
N TYR A 717 12.92 12.63 -4.01
CA TYR A 717 12.20 12.74 -5.27
C TYR A 717 13.10 12.38 -6.46
N LEU A 718 14.37 12.81 -6.45
CA LEU A 718 15.35 12.39 -7.45
C LEU A 718 15.60 10.88 -7.38
N ASP A 719 15.80 10.32 -6.19
CA ASP A 719 15.97 8.88 -5.99
C ASP A 719 14.74 8.10 -6.48
N PHE A 720 13.53 8.60 -6.22
CA PHE A 720 12.30 7.96 -6.69
C PHE A 720 12.19 8.00 -8.21
N ILE A 721 12.37 9.17 -8.83
CA ILE A 721 12.22 9.35 -10.29
C ILE A 721 13.28 8.52 -11.03
N TYR A 722 14.52 8.46 -10.52
CA TYR A 722 15.56 7.64 -11.11
C TYR A 722 15.16 6.16 -11.15
N ASN A 723 14.63 5.61 -10.04
CA ASN A 723 14.34 4.18 -9.93
C ASN A 723 13.02 3.76 -10.58
N PHE A 724 11.97 4.58 -10.48
CA PHE A 724 10.61 4.22 -10.90
C PHE A 724 9.98 5.15 -11.94
N GLY A 725 10.68 6.22 -12.35
CA GLY A 725 10.22 7.16 -13.34
C GLY A 725 9.24 8.23 -12.82
N PHE A 726 9.05 9.26 -13.64
CA PHE A 726 8.14 10.36 -13.35
C PHE A 726 6.66 9.90 -13.31
N LEU A 727 6.28 8.90 -14.12
CA LEU A 727 4.91 8.40 -14.15
C LEU A 727 4.48 7.87 -12.76
N ALA A 728 5.38 7.15 -12.09
CA ALA A 728 5.08 6.53 -10.81
C ALA A 728 4.92 7.56 -9.68
N ILE A 729 5.61 8.71 -9.72
CA ILE A 729 5.55 9.71 -8.63
C ILE A 729 4.35 10.66 -8.72
N LEU A 730 3.67 10.73 -9.87
CA LEU A 730 2.54 11.63 -10.10
C LEU A 730 1.46 11.61 -9.00
N PRO A 731 1.03 10.46 -8.44
CA PRO A 731 0.05 10.44 -7.36
C PRO A 731 0.51 11.18 -6.10
N LEU A 732 1.81 11.09 -5.80
CA LEU A 732 2.42 11.76 -4.65
C LEU A 732 2.57 13.27 -4.89
N ILE A 733 2.97 13.67 -6.10
CA ILE A 733 3.01 15.09 -6.50
C ILE A 733 1.60 15.70 -6.47
N GLY A 734 0.59 14.97 -6.96
CA GLY A 734 -0.80 15.40 -6.90
C GLY A 734 -1.28 15.61 -5.47
N LEU A 735 -0.91 14.72 -4.54
CA LEU A 735 -1.21 14.87 -3.12
C LEU A 735 -0.49 16.08 -2.49
N LEU A 736 0.78 16.29 -2.86
CA LEU A 736 1.57 17.44 -2.41
C LEU A 736 0.92 18.75 -2.86
N ALA A 737 0.58 18.86 -4.15
CA ALA A 737 -0.11 20.02 -4.72
C ALA A 737 -1.46 20.27 -4.04
N LEU A 738 -2.24 19.21 -3.79
CA LEU A 738 -3.53 19.30 -3.09
C LEU A 738 -3.36 19.80 -1.65
N THR A 739 -2.35 19.30 -0.93
CA THR A 739 -2.06 19.68 0.46
C THR A 739 -1.64 21.15 0.53
N THR A 740 -0.73 21.57 -0.34
CA THR A 740 -0.31 22.98 -0.46
C THR A 740 -1.48 23.89 -0.84
N TYR A 741 -2.30 23.48 -1.80
CA TYR A 741 -3.51 24.22 -2.18
C TYR A 741 -4.47 24.40 -0.99
N PHE A 742 -4.69 23.36 -0.19
CA PHE A 742 -5.52 23.47 1.01
C PHE A 742 -4.90 24.36 2.09
N ALA A 743 -3.58 24.28 2.28
CA ALA A 743 -2.85 25.12 3.22
C ALA A 743 -2.99 26.60 2.84
N VAL A 744 -2.77 26.95 1.57
CA VAL A 744 -2.90 28.33 1.06
C VAL A 744 -4.34 28.81 1.16
N ARG A 745 -5.31 28.03 0.69
CA ARG A 745 -6.73 28.42 0.67
C ARG A 745 -7.32 28.63 2.06
N ASN A 746 -6.84 27.90 3.07
CA ASN A 746 -7.33 27.99 4.45
C ASN A 746 -6.30 28.65 5.38
N CYS A 747 -5.32 29.38 4.84
CA CYS A 747 -4.19 29.92 5.60
C CYS A 747 -4.64 30.70 6.84
N LEU A 748 -5.63 31.58 6.73
CA LEU A 748 -6.15 32.35 7.87
C LEU A 748 -6.76 31.48 8.97
N ARG A 749 -7.51 30.43 8.61
CA ARG A 749 -8.12 29.50 9.58
C ARG A 749 -7.06 28.61 10.24
N ILE A 750 -6.08 28.17 9.46
CA ILE A 750 -4.95 27.40 9.97
C ILE A 750 -4.13 28.27 10.92
N TRP A 751 -3.88 29.54 10.59
CA TRP A 751 -3.18 30.48 11.46
C TRP A 751 -3.87 30.67 12.81
N ALA A 752 -5.21 30.73 12.81
CA ALA A 752 -6.00 30.81 14.04
C ALA A 752 -5.92 29.51 14.88
N SER A 753 -5.93 28.34 14.25
CA SER A 753 -5.84 27.04 14.92
C SER A 753 -4.38 26.63 15.24
N SER A 754 -3.98 26.80 16.50
CA SER A 754 -2.60 26.49 16.95
C SER A 754 -2.19 25.05 16.62
N GLU A 755 -3.08 24.09 16.93
CA GLU A 755 -2.83 22.66 16.72
C GLU A 755 -2.57 22.31 15.25
N VAL A 756 -3.43 22.78 14.35
CA VAL A 756 -3.34 22.47 12.91
C VAL A 756 -2.11 23.15 12.31
N LEU A 757 -1.80 24.38 12.72
CA LEU A 757 -0.63 25.11 12.24
C LEU A 757 0.67 24.38 12.59
N GLY A 758 0.81 23.88 13.83
CA GLY A 758 2.00 23.16 14.27
C GLY A 758 2.26 21.90 13.44
N VAL A 759 1.23 21.06 13.27
CA VAL A 759 1.35 19.82 12.47
C VAL A 759 1.57 20.14 10.98
N MET A 760 0.84 21.10 10.42
CA MET A 760 1.00 21.53 9.03
C MET A 760 2.42 22.06 8.76
N GLY A 761 2.95 22.91 9.64
CA GLY A 761 4.29 23.48 9.49
C GLY A 761 5.38 22.41 9.48
N VAL A 762 5.29 21.43 10.40
CA VAL A 762 6.24 20.31 10.46
C VAL A 762 6.14 19.42 9.23
N VAL A 763 4.93 19.09 8.77
CA VAL A 763 4.74 18.29 7.54
C VAL A 763 5.29 19.01 6.32
N LEU A 764 5.01 20.30 6.13
CA LEU A 764 5.55 21.07 5.02
C LEU A 764 7.09 21.12 5.07
N PHE A 765 7.67 21.29 6.26
CA PHE A 765 9.12 21.22 6.42
C PHE A 765 9.68 19.85 6.02
N PHE A 766 9.06 18.74 6.45
CA PHE A 766 9.50 17.41 6.04
C PHE A 766 9.40 17.22 4.53
N LEU A 767 8.29 17.62 3.90
CA LEU A 767 8.06 17.37 2.47
C LEU A 767 8.94 18.23 1.55
N PHE A 768 9.17 19.50 1.90
CA PHE A 768 9.88 20.46 1.03
C PHE A 768 11.34 20.70 1.40
N VAL A 769 11.72 20.54 2.67
CA VAL A 769 13.09 20.84 3.12
C VAL A 769 13.85 19.55 3.43
N ASP A 770 13.32 18.70 4.31
CA ASP A 770 14.02 17.47 4.72
C ASP A 770 14.19 16.51 3.55
N ASN A 771 13.13 16.23 2.79
CA ASN A 771 13.16 15.28 1.68
C ASN A 771 13.82 15.81 0.39
N MET A 772 14.16 17.10 0.34
CA MET A 772 15.04 17.65 -0.71
C MET A 772 16.52 17.43 -0.40
N LEU A 773 16.87 17.32 0.88
CA LEU A 773 18.26 17.28 1.37
C LEU A 773 18.65 15.93 1.99
N LYS A 774 17.67 15.03 2.17
CA LYS A 774 17.78 13.66 2.65
C LYS A 774 16.74 12.78 1.98
N VAL A 775 16.85 11.47 2.20
CA VAL A 775 15.90 10.46 1.72
C VAL A 775 15.02 9.96 2.87
N GLY A 776 14.49 10.90 3.66
CA GLY A 776 13.75 10.61 4.90
C GLY A 776 12.52 9.74 4.70
N MET A 777 11.71 10.03 3.67
CA MET A 777 10.48 9.27 3.38
C MET A 777 10.70 7.82 2.94
N ARG A 778 11.91 7.46 2.49
CA ARG A 778 12.28 6.08 2.14
C ARG A 778 12.71 5.27 3.37
N GLN A 779 13.22 5.91 4.41
CA GLN A 779 13.66 5.24 5.62
C GLN A 779 12.43 4.86 6.46
N PRO A 780 12.30 3.60 6.95
CA PRO A 780 11.08 3.12 7.61
C PRO A 780 10.59 4.01 8.76
N TYR A 781 11.47 4.41 9.67
CA TYR A 781 11.09 5.19 10.85
C TYR A 781 10.66 6.64 10.52
N PRO A 782 11.53 7.51 9.97
CA PRO A 782 11.13 8.89 9.66
C PRO A 782 10.07 8.96 8.55
N GLY A 783 10.05 8.01 7.62
CA GLY A 783 9.03 7.92 6.58
C GLY A 783 7.64 7.64 7.15
N ILE A 784 7.50 6.63 8.03
CA ILE A 784 6.22 6.32 8.69
C ILE A 784 5.70 7.55 9.42
N ILE A 785 6.57 8.24 10.16
CA ILE A 785 6.17 9.44 10.91
C ILE A 785 5.75 10.58 9.97
N THR A 786 6.49 10.82 8.90
CA THR A 786 6.18 11.86 7.91
C THR A 786 4.83 11.59 7.24
N PHE A 787 4.62 10.38 6.73
CA PHE A 787 3.36 10.00 6.09
C PHE A 787 2.19 9.95 7.07
N PHE A 788 2.40 9.49 8.31
CA PHE A 788 1.39 9.53 9.37
C PHE A 788 0.93 10.97 9.66
N LEU A 789 1.87 11.89 9.92
CA LEU A 789 1.54 13.29 10.18
C LEU A 789 0.88 13.93 8.96
N TRP A 790 1.31 13.60 7.74
CA TRP A 790 0.67 14.07 6.51
C TRP A 790 -0.79 13.60 6.40
N GLY A 791 -1.08 12.34 6.74
CA GLY A 791 -2.45 11.82 6.82
C GLY A 791 -3.31 12.56 7.85
N VAL A 792 -2.71 12.92 8.99
CA VAL A 792 -3.38 13.74 10.03
C VAL A 792 -3.71 15.13 9.50
N VAL A 793 -2.79 15.77 8.77
CA VAL A 793 -3.00 17.08 8.11
C VAL A 793 -4.14 17.02 7.11
N ILE A 794 -4.16 16.01 6.24
CA ILE A 794 -5.24 15.81 5.27
C ILE A 794 -6.59 15.76 5.98
N SER A 795 -6.67 15.04 7.09
CA SER A 795 -7.90 14.92 7.88
C SER A 795 -8.32 16.26 8.50
N ALA A 796 -7.37 17.02 9.04
CA ALA A 796 -7.61 18.35 9.57
C ALA A 796 -8.13 19.31 8.48
N CYS A 797 -7.52 19.32 7.29
CA CYS A 797 -7.99 20.12 6.15
C CYS A 797 -9.41 19.74 5.70
N LEU A 798 -9.73 18.44 5.68
CA LEU A 798 -11.07 17.96 5.33
C LEU A 798 -12.13 18.37 6.37
N LYS A 799 -11.79 18.39 7.67
CA LYS A 799 -12.67 18.88 8.73
C LYS A 799 -12.99 20.37 8.56
N LEU A 800 -11.97 21.20 8.33
CA LEU A 800 -12.12 22.65 8.10
C LEU A 800 -12.99 22.99 6.89
N ARG A 801 -13.03 22.12 5.88
CA ARG A 801 -13.91 22.27 4.71
C ARG A 801 -15.37 22.03 5.07
N ARG A 802 -15.68 20.98 5.85
CA ARG A 802 -17.07 20.65 6.23
C ARG A 802 -17.72 21.75 7.07
N GLU A 803 -16.96 22.34 7.98
CA GLU A 803 -17.42 23.48 8.79
C GLU A 803 -17.76 24.72 7.95
N LYS A 804 -17.21 24.84 6.72
CA LYS A 804 -17.57 25.91 5.79
C LYS A 804 -18.93 25.66 5.11
N ASP A 805 -19.25 24.40 4.86
CA ASP A 805 -20.43 23.99 4.10
C ASP A 805 -21.67 23.84 5.01
N GLU A 806 -21.49 23.69 6.34
CA GLU A 806 -22.56 23.63 7.35
C GLU A 806 -22.46 24.75 8.43
N PRO A 807 -22.59 26.05 8.08
CA PRO A 807 -22.43 27.14 9.05
C PRO A 807 -23.57 27.29 10.08
N GLY A 808 -24.49 26.32 10.23
CA GLY A 808 -25.81 26.55 10.85
C GLY A 808 -26.27 25.64 11.99
N GLN A 809 -25.48 24.69 12.52
CA GLN A 809 -26.00 23.73 13.52
C GLN A 809 -25.20 23.54 14.81
N ILE A 810 -24.19 24.36 15.11
CA ILE A 810 -23.56 24.36 16.44
C ILE A 810 -23.53 25.79 16.97
N GLY A 811 -24.70 26.24 17.40
CA GLY A 811 -24.93 27.46 18.15
C GLY A 811 -26.19 27.24 18.99
N GLY A 812 -26.01 26.57 20.12
CA GLY A 812 -27.02 26.26 21.13
C GLY A 812 -26.32 25.90 22.43
#